data_AF-B0T7S3-F1
#
_entry.id   AF-B0T7S3-F1
#
_cell.length_a   1.000
_cell.length_b   1.000
_cell.length_c   1.000
_cell.angle_alpha   90.00
_cell.angle_beta   90.00
_cell.angle_gamma   90.00
#
_symmetry.space_group_name_H-M   'P 1'
#
loop_
_entity.id
_entity.type
_entity.pdbx_description
1 polymer ?
#
loop_
_entity_poly.entity_id
_entity_poly.type
_entity_poly.pdbx_seq_one_letter_code
_entity_poly.pdbx_strand_id
1 'polypeptide(L)'
;MTTLRQCLLKTALLAATALTLAAPVAVAAQVAWGPYNADFPAGGDGLSRPLAGKVQGDVLQAGGSWSIHGWVLASEAASGPSLVAGLGDPAAGGRFLTIDGGAFGVWTGGQPLNVKAAIKPGDWRFVAAVSDGAKVTLYLDGAPVGEAPAAIAATPAVISLAPRKVAGFAPFAGRLADVSAEDRVLSAAEIKTLAARRPDPLTVYESGSPVWPVQVRQMYGQVAPQDAWTRPKSKGAISAPVAKPAYAGPALVADGAGTWTLKRWALVEAPKVSEGGAAVSAPAYDAKGWYAATVPGTVLTTLVDRGVYPDPDYGLNNTAIPESLNKQDYWYRSAFEAPADAAGKHLLLTFKGINYAAEIWLNGEKLGDLKGAFIRGRFDLTGKLKPGQNAIAVKVSPPPHPGIAHEESLSAGVGENGGMMALDGPTFIASEGWDWIPSVRDRNTGLWQDVVLTVSGEARLGDAHVVTTLPKADNSVADIEITAPIGNLTGHPVQAVVTAAFDGVSVSKTVTLAPGAGSVVLSPAEFPQLSVKNPKLWWPNGYGDPALHDLKLSVAIDGQVSDDKTIRFGIRQITYDLSLMNPSGHLRRVEIDFSKARQLGQDVTDGSHEGVRKVPDGWATSLTAQGDSSVAVRDIPDTGLTPYLVIKVNGVKIAARGGNWGTDDWRKRVDRARLEPYFRLHHDAHLNTIRNWVGQNTEDVFYDLADEYGLLVLNDFWASTQDYQLEPQDVPLFLANAADVIGRYRNHPSIALWFGRNEGIPQPILNEGLEALVHDLDGTRWYTGSSNRVNLQNSGPYSYKEPQTYFADHAKGFSVEVGTPSFPTLEAFEAAVPQPDRWPISDAWAYHDWHPTGNGATKSFLDAMTAKLGPPTSLEDFERKAQLMNYETHRAIFEGMNAELWTRSSGRLLWMTQPAWPSTMWQILSHDYDTHAAFYGTQKAAEIVHVQMSLPDHRLELVNNGLTPIAGASLRARVVGLDGKALAERTWWIDAAANSTTQGEVLDLTEPLAAQGAVVVRLDLAAADGTPMSSNLYWLARDAEASRKLSAMAAQPVTISAKSAKADAETVVTVSLANTGAAPALNGKLTLVDAKGARILPAYYADNYVSLLPGERRTVEVRYPGAVTGAKVELRGWNVTPAVAVVR
;
A
#
# COMPACT_ATOMS: atom_id res chain seq x y z
N MET A 1 -65.20 -14.32 -13.03
CA MET A 1 -66.15 -15.09 -12.21
C MET A 1 -65.84 -14.78 -10.74
N THR A 2 -66.45 -13.86 -9.99
CA THR A 2 -67.90 -13.56 -9.86
C THR A 2 -68.71 -14.85 -10.03
N THR A 3 -69.35 -15.43 -9.03
CA THR A 3 -69.98 -14.88 -7.84
C THR A 3 -70.55 -16.08 -7.12
N LEU A 4 -70.15 -16.35 -5.88
CA LEU A 4 -71.02 -16.93 -4.85
C LEU A 4 -70.39 -16.71 -3.47
N ARG A 5 -70.11 -15.44 -3.19
CA ARG A 5 -70.29 -14.90 -1.84
C ARG A 5 -71.74 -15.14 -1.46
N GLN A 6 -71.95 -15.61 -0.23
CA GLN A 6 -73.08 -15.17 0.58
C GLN A 6 -74.46 -15.59 0.05
N CYS A 7 -74.68 -16.89 0.02
CA CYS A 7 -75.92 -17.43 0.55
C CYS A 7 -75.57 -18.33 1.73
N LEU A 8 -75.77 -17.79 2.92
CA LEU A 8 -76.71 -18.36 3.88
C LEU A 8 -76.00 -19.38 4.76
N LEU A 9 -75.23 -18.93 5.76
CA LEU A 9 -75.80 -18.38 7.00
C LEU A 9 -76.99 -19.21 7.46
N LYS A 10 -76.86 -19.79 8.65
CA LYS A 10 -77.96 -20.28 9.48
C LYS A 10 -78.50 -21.69 9.18
N THR A 11 -77.61 -22.65 9.20
CA THR A 11 -77.70 -23.74 10.19
C THR A 11 -76.64 -23.46 11.26
N ALA A 12 -76.64 -22.32 11.95
CA ALA A 12 -77.50 -22.06 13.11
C ALA A 12 -77.82 -23.36 13.87
N LEU A 13 -76.97 -23.72 14.83
CA LEU A 13 -77.12 -23.38 16.25
C LEU A 13 -78.17 -24.27 16.93
N LEU A 14 -77.77 -24.86 18.05
CA LEU A 14 -78.58 -25.66 19.00
C LEU A 14 -78.57 -27.17 18.78
N ALA A 15 -77.38 -27.76 18.95
CA ALA A 15 -77.24 -28.85 19.91
C ALA A 15 -76.00 -28.55 20.76
N ALA A 16 -76.18 -27.59 21.68
CA ALA A 16 -75.20 -27.26 22.70
C ALA A 16 -75.27 -28.29 23.84
N THR A 17 -74.23 -28.26 24.67
CA THR A 17 -74.11 -28.84 26.02
C THR A 17 -73.96 -30.36 26.14
N ALA A 18 -72.72 -30.84 26.04
CA ALA A 18 -72.02 -31.56 27.12
C ALA A 18 -70.68 -32.14 26.62
N LEU A 19 -69.62 -31.34 26.62
CA LEU A 19 -68.25 -31.88 26.64
C LEU A 19 -67.36 -30.95 27.46
N THR A 20 -67.47 -31.12 28.76
CA THR A 20 -66.48 -30.69 29.74
C THR A 20 -65.26 -31.62 29.66
N LEU A 21 -64.08 -30.97 29.60
CA LEU A 21 -62.77 -31.40 30.12
C LEU A 21 -61.92 -32.37 29.27
N ALA A 22 -61.11 -31.79 28.37
CA ALA A 22 -59.65 -31.95 28.35
C ALA A 22 -59.07 -31.01 27.27
N ALA A 23 -58.51 -29.87 27.68
CA ALA A 23 -57.67 -29.07 26.80
C ALA A 23 -56.27 -29.71 26.73
N PRO A 24 -55.71 -29.99 25.54
CA PRO A 24 -54.26 -30.17 25.45
C PRO A 24 -53.63 -28.79 25.68
N VAL A 25 -52.88 -28.69 26.77
CA VAL A 25 -51.98 -27.57 27.03
C VAL A 25 -51.03 -27.47 25.83
N ALA A 26 -51.07 -26.34 25.12
CA ALA A 26 -50.00 -25.99 24.20
C ALA A 26 -48.73 -25.79 25.05
N VAL A 27 -47.83 -26.77 25.01
CA VAL A 27 -46.49 -26.63 25.60
C VAL A 27 -45.79 -25.53 24.81
N ALA A 28 -45.39 -24.45 25.49
CA ALA A 28 -44.54 -23.42 24.90
C ALA A 28 -43.27 -24.10 24.37
N ALA A 29 -42.90 -23.82 23.12
CA ALA A 29 -41.68 -24.36 22.53
C ALA A 29 -40.47 -23.86 23.35
N GLN A 30 -39.69 -24.80 23.88
CA GLN A 30 -38.46 -24.53 24.63
C GLN A 30 -37.43 -23.84 23.73
N VAL A 31 -36.81 -22.76 24.20
CA VAL A 31 -35.81 -22.03 23.42
C VAL A 31 -34.42 -22.56 23.79
N ALA A 32 -33.81 -23.27 22.85
CA ALA A 32 -32.41 -23.69 22.93
C ALA A 32 -31.59 -22.94 21.88
N TRP A 33 -30.46 -22.38 22.29
CA TRP A 33 -29.47 -21.77 21.42
C TRP A 33 -28.29 -22.73 21.27
N GLY A 34 -28.18 -23.35 20.09
CA GLY A 34 -27.23 -24.42 19.79
C GLY A 34 -27.93 -25.62 19.15
N PRO A 35 -27.24 -26.76 18.97
CA PRO A 35 -25.86 -27.00 19.36
C PRO A 35 -24.84 -26.21 18.51
N TYR A 36 -23.76 -25.75 19.15
CA TYR A 36 -22.59 -25.18 18.48
C TYR A 36 -21.38 -26.11 18.60
N ASN A 37 -20.70 -26.34 17.48
CA ASN A 37 -19.49 -27.14 17.39
C ASN A 37 -18.37 -26.25 16.85
N ALA A 38 -17.29 -26.08 17.62
CA ALA A 38 -16.20 -25.20 17.23
C ALA A 38 -14.82 -25.68 17.69
N ASP A 39 -13.79 -25.42 16.90
CA ASP A 39 -12.38 -25.62 17.25
C ASP A 39 -11.68 -24.28 17.48
N PHE A 40 -10.79 -24.23 18.47
CA PHE A 40 -10.11 -23.01 18.89
C PHE A 40 -8.61 -23.29 18.98
N PRO A 41 -7.86 -23.08 17.88
CA PRO A 41 -6.40 -23.02 17.94
C PRO A 41 -5.96 -21.96 18.97
N ALA A 42 -4.88 -22.19 19.70
CA ALA A 42 -4.40 -21.30 20.75
C ALA A 42 -4.15 -19.86 20.25
N GLY A 43 -3.61 -19.73 19.04
CA GLY A 43 -3.38 -18.46 18.34
C GLY A 43 -4.59 -17.89 17.60
N GLY A 44 -5.72 -18.61 17.60
CA GLY A 44 -6.96 -18.22 16.94
C GLY A 44 -7.82 -17.22 17.74
N ASP A 45 -8.87 -16.72 17.10
CA ASP A 45 -9.89 -15.87 17.72
C ASP A 45 -10.97 -16.70 18.43
N GLY A 46 -11.86 -16.02 19.17
CA GLY A 46 -13.09 -16.60 19.70
C GLY A 46 -14.25 -16.44 18.72
N LEU A 47 -15.38 -17.09 19.00
CA LEU A 47 -16.61 -16.93 18.23
C LEU A 47 -17.68 -16.25 19.09
N SER A 48 -18.43 -15.31 18.52
CA SER A 48 -19.52 -14.62 19.22
C SER A 48 -20.69 -14.34 18.29
N ARG A 49 -21.91 -14.56 18.77
CA ARG A 49 -23.13 -14.44 17.97
C ARG A 49 -24.29 -13.88 18.79
N PRO A 50 -25.12 -12.98 18.22
CA PRO A 50 -26.40 -12.65 18.82
C PRO A 50 -27.27 -13.90 19.01
N LEU A 51 -28.03 -13.98 20.10
CA LEU A 51 -28.99 -15.06 20.32
C LEU A 51 -30.13 -14.95 19.31
N ALA A 52 -30.39 -16.02 18.55
CA ALA A 52 -31.48 -16.05 17.57
C ALA A 52 -32.86 -16.26 18.23
N GLY A 53 -33.91 -15.70 17.62
CA GLY A 53 -35.31 -15.87 18.05
C GLY A 53 -35.82 -14.81 19.03
N LYS A 54 -37.08 -14.94 19.48
CA LYS A 54 -37.62 -14.09 20.55
C LYS A 54 -36.95 -14.49 21.87
N VAL A 55 -36.05 -13.66 22.38
CA VAL A 55 -35.57 -13.74 23.76
C VAL A 55 -36.71 -13.26 24.68
N GLN A 56 -37.74 -14.08 24.89
CA GLN A 56 -38.90 -13.76 25.72
C GLN A 56 -38.56 -13.96 27.21
N GLY A 57 -37.86 -12.99 27.82
CA GLY A 57 -37.78 -12.84 29.29
C GLY A 57 -36.75 -13.71 30.05
N ASP A 58 -36.34 -13.18 31.20
CA ASP A 58 -35.53 -13.70 32.31
C ASP A 58 -34.10 -14.24 32.10
N VAL A 59 -33.76 -15.04 31.08
CA VAL A 59 -32.42 -15.70 31.00
C VAL A 59 -31.23 -14.72 31.05
N LEU A 60 -31.44 -13.50 30.56
CA LEU A 60 -30.47 -12.40 30.52
C LEU A 60 -30.73 -11.30 31.55
N GLN A 61 -31.76 -11.45 32.39
CA GLN A 61 -32.11 -10.53 33.48
C GLN A 61 -31.55 -11.05 34.82
N ALA A 62 -31.58 -10.19 35.84
CA ALA A 62 -31.19 -10.59 37.18
C ALA A 62 -32.16 -11.66 37.72
N GLY A 63 -31.62 -12.80 38.17
CA GLY A 63 -32.40 -13.89 38.79
C GLY A 63 -33.10 -14.86 37.83
N GLY A 64 -32.92 -14.75 36.51
CA GLY A 64 -33.50 -15.71 35.58
C GLY A 64 -32.79 -17.07 35.57
N SER A 65 -33.56 -18.13 35.34
CA SER A 65 -33.08 -19.51 35.21
C SER A 65 -32.41 -19.76 33.86
N TRP A 66 -31.40 -20.62 33.84
CA TRP A 66 -30.64 -20.94 32.62
C TRP A 66 -29.86 -22.25 32.76
N SER A 67 -29.51 -22.84 31.62
CA SER A 67 -28.53 -23.93 31.54
C SER A 67 -27.54 -23.67 30.41
N ILE A 68 -26.25 -23.89 30.65
CA ILE A 68 -25.20 -23.92 29.63
C ILE A 68 -24.52 -25.27 29.74
N HIS A 69 -24.43 -26.01 28.64
CA HIS A 69 -23.84 -27.34 28.62
C HIS A 69 -23.15 -27.62 27.30
N GLY A 70 -22.29 -28.63 27.29
CA GLY A 70 -21.60 -29.09 26.10
C GLY A 70 -20.42 -30.00 26.43
N TRP A 71 -19.83 -30.56 25.38
CA TRP A 71 -18.59 -31.29 25.45
C TRP A 71 -17.41 -30.36 25.26
N VAL A 72 -16.36 -30.59 26.05
CA VAL A 72 -15.10 -29.83 26.00
C VAL A 72 -13.93 -30.80 25.86
N LEU A 73 -13.08 -30.53 24.87
CA LEU A 73 -11.79 -31.17 24.66
C LEU A 73 -10.72 -30.08 24.72
N ALA A 74 -10.07 -29.89 25.87
CA ALA A 74 -8.92 -29.01 25.95
C ALA A 74 -7.74 -29.63 25.18
N SER A 75 -7.05 -28.87 24.33
CA SER A 75 -5.87 -29.37 23.62
C SER A 75 -4.61 -29.31 24.48
N GLU A 76 -4.56 -28.35 25.41
CA GLU A 76 -3.44 -28.12 26.33
C GLU A 76 -3.94 -27.64 27.69
N ALA A 77 -3.03 -27.62 28.67
CA ALA A 77 -3.34 -27.08 30.00
C ALA A 77 -3.37 -25.55 29.91
N ALA A 78 -4.47 -24.94 30.37
CA ALA A 78 -4.58 -23.49 30.39
C ALA A 78 -3.52 -22.87 31.32
N SER A 79 -2.84 -21.82 30.83
CA SER A 79 -1.84 -21.06 31.60
C SER A 79 -2.42 -20.18 32.70
N GLY A 80 -3.75 -20.12 32.79
CA GLY A 80 -4.55 -19.43 33.79
C GLY A 80 -6.05 -19.73 33.59
N PRO A 81 -6.96 -19.07 34.32
CA PRO A 81 -8.40 -19.29 34.15
C PRO A 81 -8.81 -18.93 32.72
N SER A 82 -9.54 -19.81 32.05
CA SER A 82 -10.02 -19.63 30.67
C SER A 82 -11.53 -19.69 30.62
N LEU A 83 -12.14 -18.78 29.85
CA LEU A 83 -13.56 -18.85 29.52
C LEU A 83 -13.76 -19.79 28.32
N VAL A 84 -14.67 -20.75 28.45
CA VAL A 84 -14.89 -21.81 27.47
C VAL A 84 -16.09 -21.52 26.59
N ALA A 85 -17.26 -21.30 27.18
CA ALA A 85 -18.47 -20.93 26.46
C ALA A 85 -19.47 -20.29 27.43
N GLY A 86 -20.25 -19.32 26.94
CA GLY A 86 -21.21 -18.66 27.81
C GLY A 86 -22.11 -17.63 27.16
N LEU A 87 -23.01 -17.09 27.98
CA LEU A 87 -23.97 -16.06 27.60
C LEU A 87 -23.54 -14.69 28.14
N GLY A 88 -23.72 -13.67 27.31
CA GLY A 88 -23.50 -12.27 27.66
C GLY A 88 -22.06 -11.81 27.55
N ASP A 89 -21.79 -10.69 28.21
CA ASP A 89 -20.47 -10.08 28.28
C ASP A 89 -19.77 -10.51 29.59
N PRO A 90 -18.61 -11.18 29.54
CA PRO A 90 -17.85 -11.58 30.72
C PRO A 90 -17.57 -10.44 31.72
N ALA A 91 -17.44 -9.20 31.24
CA ALA A 91 -17.18 -8.00 32.04
C ALA A 91 -18.48 -7.33 32.56
N ALA A 92 -19.63 -7.65 31.98
CA ALA A 92 -20.93 -7.07 32.33
C ALA A 92 -21.97 -8.17 32.62
N GLY A 93 -21.74 -8.96 33.66
CA GLY A 93 -22.73 -9.90 34.20
C GLY A 93 -22.89 -11.22 33.43
N GLY A 94 -21.99 -11.52 32.49
CA GLY A 94 -22.02 -12.74 31.69
C GLY A 94 -21.77 -14.02 32.49
N ARG A 95 -22.23 -15.14 31.92
CA ARG A 95 -22.30 -16.47 32.54
C ARG A 95 -21.53 -17.47 31.68
N PHE A 96 -20.36 -17.89 32.14
CA PHE A 96 -19.41 -18.65 31.32
C PHE A 96 -18.93 -19.91 32.03
N LEU A 97 -18.90 -21.03 31.31
CA LEU A 97 -18.13 -22.20 31.72
C LEU A 97 -16.65 -21.83 31.74
N THR A 98 -15.91 -22.27 32.76
CA THR A 98 -14.49 -21.97 32.93
C THR A 98 -13.64 -23.21 33.14
N ILE A 99 -12.36 -23.10 32.77
CA ILE A 99 -11.32 -24.06 33.09
C ILE A 99 -10.13 -23.30 33.66
N ASP A 100 -9.68 -23.63 34.87
CA ASP A 100 -8.54 -22.99 35.53
C ASP A 100 -7.55 -24.05 36.02
N GLY A 101 -6.39 -24.17 35.37
CA GLY A 101 -5.42 -25.24 35.68
C GLY A 101 -6.02 -26.65 35.62
N GLY A 102 -7.03 -26.85 34.76
CA GLY A 102 -7.81 -28.09 34.65
C GLY A 102 -9.04 -28.17 35.56
N ALA A 103 -9.23 -27.27 36.53
CA ALA A 103 -10.43 -27.22 37.36
C ALA A 103 -11.63 -26.67 36.55
N PHE A 104 -12.70 -27.46 36.44
CA PHE A 104 -13.95 -27.00 35.83
C PHE A 104 -14.69 -26.01 36.74
N GLY A 105 -15.30 -24.98 36.16
CA GLY A 105 -16.05 -23.99 36.90
C GLY A 105 -17.08 -23.23 36.09
N VAL A 106 -17.64 -22.21 36.74
CA VAL A 106 -18.47 -21.18 36.12
C VAL A 106 -18.07 -19.79 36.61
N TRP A 107 -18.11 -18.82 35.70
CA TRP A 107 -17.96 -17.40 35.96
C TRP A 107 -19.29 -16.70 35.80
N THR A 108 -19.72 -15.96 36.83
CA THR A 108 -20.90 -15.09 36.79
C THR A 108 -20.51 -13.68 37.24
N GLY A 109 -20.03 -12.85 36.30
CA GLY A 109 -19.83 -11.41 36.51
C GLY A 109 -19.05 -10.94 37.75
N GLY A 110 -18.10 -11.71 38.27
CA GLY A 110 -17.18 -11.25 39.33
C GLY A 110 -16.83 -12.26 40.45
N GLN A 111 -17.47 -13.44 40.51
CA GLN A 111 -17.08 -14.51 41.44
C GLN A 111 -16.97 -15.85 40.67
N PRO A 112 -15.78 -16.46 40.60
CA PRO A 112 -15.61 -17.78 40.00
C PRO A 112 -16.04 -18.88 40.99
N LEU A 113 -16.81 -19.85 40.52
CA LEU A 113 -16.97 -21.13 41.20
C LEU A 113 -16.12 -22.17 40.48
N ASN A 114 -14.99 -22.56 41.06
CA ASN A 114 -14.17 -23.67 40.57
C ASN A 114 -14.38 -24.89 41.46
N VAL A 115 -14.63 -26.05 40.84
CA VAL A 115 -14.64 -27.35 41.55
C VAL A 115 -13.33 -28.08 41.31
N LYS A 116 -12.89 -28.91 42.27
CA LYS A 116 -11.63 -29.69 42.15
C LYS A 116 -11.67 -30.80 41.09
N ALA A 117 -12.62 -30.76 40.16
CA ALA A 117 -12.81 -31.77 39.14
C ALA A 117 -11.92 -31.45 37.93
N ALA A 118 -10.98 -32.36 37.62
CA ALA A 118 -9.96 -32.14 36.61
C ALA A 118 -10.44 -32.52 35.19
N ILE A 119 -10.39 -31.56 34.28
CA ILE A 119 -10.41 -31.74 32.83
C ILE A 119 -8.96 -31.83 32.36
N LYS A 120 -8.57 -32.99 31.84
CA LYS A 120 -7.23 -33.21 31.31
C LYS A 120 -7.20 -32.88 29.81
N PRO A 121 -6.12 -32.27 29.32
CA PRO A 121 -5.94 -32.10 27.88
C PRO A 121 -5.99 -33.43 27.14
N GLY A 122 -6.61 -33.44 25.96
CA GLY A 122 -6.75 -34.63 25.11
C GLY A 122 -7.96 -35.52 25.42
N ASP A 123 -8.69 -35.27 26.51
CA ASP A 123 -9.88 -36.05 26.90
C ASP A 123 -11.18 -35.24 26.73
N TRP A 124 -12.15 -35.79 26.00
CA TRP A 124 -13.50 -35.23 25.92
C TRP A 124 -14.23 -35.38 27.26
N ARG A 125 -14.69 -34.26 27.82
CA ARG A 125 -15.48 -34.20 29.06
C ARG A 125 -16.78 -33.46 28.82
N PHE A 126 -17.89 -33.97 29.35
CA PHE A 126 -19.16 -33.26 29.29
C PHE A 126 -19.27 -32.33 30.50
N VAL A 127 -19.57 -31.07 30.28
CA VAL A 127 -19.71 -30.05 31.32
C VAL A 127 -21.07 -29.39 31.24
N ALA A 128 -21.62 -29.05 32.40
CA ALA A 128 -22.87 -28.31 32.49
C ALA A 128 -22.86 -27.37 33.70
N ALA A 129 -23.39 -26.18 33.52
CA ALA A 129 -23.74 -25.25 34.59
C ALA A 129 -25.24 -24.93 34.47
N VAL A 130 -25.98 -25.16 35.55
CA VAL A 130 -27.44 -24.99 35.58
C VAL A 130 -27.79 -24.09 36.75
N SER A 131 -28.62 -23.09 36.52
CA SER A 131 -29.04 -22.17 37.56
C SER A 131 -30.55 -21.98 37.58
N ASP A 132 -31.11 -21.98 38.79
CA ASP A 132 -32.50 -21.69 39.08
C ASP A 132 -32.76 -20.20 39.40
N GLY A 133 -31.75 -19.35 39.24
CA GLY A 133 -31.81 -17.93 39.58
C GLY A 133 -31.23 -17.58 40.96
N ALA A 134 -31.11 -18.55 41.87
CA ALA A 134 -30.55 -18.37 43.22
C ALA A 134 -29.23 -19.11 43.42
N LYS A 135 -29.08 -20.28 42.80
CA LYS A 135 -27.88 -21.12 42.86
C LYS A 135 -27.43 -21.53 41.46
N VAL A 136 -26.16 -21.84 41.30
CA VAL A 136 -25.64 -22.58 40.14
C VAL A 136 -25.14 -23.94 40.60
N THR A 137 -25.59 -25.00 39.96
CA THR A 137 -25.09 -26.37 40.11
C THR A 137 -24.23 -26.73 38.90
N LEU A 138 -23.03 -27.25 39.18
CA LEU A 138 -22.08 -27.72 38.17
C LEU A 138 -22.15 -29.23 38.02
N TYR A 139 -22.10 -29.70 36.78
CA TYR A 139 -22.09 -31.11 36.42
C TYR A 139 -20.87 -31.43 35.55
N LEU A 140 -20.23 -32.56 35.84
CA LEU A 140 -19.15 -33.12 35.02
C LEU A 140 -19.50 -34.59 34.69
N ASP A 141 -19.50 -34.93 33.41
CA ASP A 141 -19.87 -36.25 32.87
C ASP A 141 -21.21 -36.77 33.41
N GLY A 142 -22.18 -35.87 33.58
CA GLY A 142 -23.53 -36.17 34.06
C GLY A 142 -23.69 -36.29 35.58
N ALA A 143 -22.62 -36.13 36.36
CA ALA A 143 -22.66 -36.14 37.82
C ALA A 143 -22.51 -34.71 38.39
N PRO A 144 -23.28 -34.33 39.43
CA PRO A 144 -23.11 -33.04 40.10
C PRO A 144 -21.77 -33.01 40.84
N VAL A 145 -21.01 -31.92 40.68
CA VAL A 145 -19.64 -31.77 41.21
C VAL A 145 -19.46 -30.54 42.11
N GLY A 146 -20.44 -29.64 42.17
CA GLY A 146 -20.45 -28.52 43.11
C GLY A 146 -21.65 -27.59 42.94
N GLU A 147 -21.91 -26.77 43.95
CA GLU A 147 -22.97 -25.75 43.97
C GLU A 147 -22.47 -24.48 44.63
N ALA A 148 -22.97 -23.33 44.19
CA ALA A 148 -22.77 -22.05 44.88
C ALA A 148 -23.97 -21.10 44.72
N PRO A 149 -24.13 -20.12 45.63
CA PRO A 149 -25.04 -18.99 45.40
C PRO A 149 -24.64 -18.22 44.13
N ALA A 150 -25.63 -17.81 43.35
CA ALA A 150 -25.42 -17.10 42.09
C ALA A 150 -25.87 -15.64 42.23
N ALA A 151 -24.93 -14.69 42.21
CA ALA A 151 -25.25 -13.27 42.07
C ALA A 151 -25.39 -12.97 40.57
N ILE A 152 -26.61 -13.08 40.05
CA ILE A 152 -26.87 -13.02 38.62
C ILE A 152 -27.25 -11.59 38.22
N ALA A 153 -26.40 -10.95 37.41
CA ALA A 153 -26.69 -9.64 36.82
C ALA A 153 -27.32 -9.79 35.42
N ALA A 154 -27.92 -8.70 34.93
CA ALA A 154 -28.39 -8.62 33.55
C ALA A 154 -27.20 -8.50 32.58
N THR A 155 -27.33 -9.07 31.38
CA THR A 155 -26.23 -9.11 30.39
C THR A 155 -26.77 -9.11 28.94
N PRO A 156 -25.98 -8.72 27.92
CA PRO A 156 -26.43 -8.69 26.53
C PRO A 156 -26.84 -10.06 25.95
N ALA A 157 -27.67 -10.06 24.90
CA ALA A 157 -28.17 -11.26 24.23
C ALA A 157 -27.19 -11.86 23.22
N VAL A 158 -26.05 -12.34 23.72
CA VAL A 158 -24.96 -12.89 22.91
C VAL A 158 -24.52 -14.23 23.49
N ILE A 159 -24.23 -15.20 22.63
CA ILE A 159 -23.47 -16.40 23.00
C ILE A 159 -22.03 -16.25 22.50
N SER A 160 -21.07 -16.55 23.36
CA SER A 160 -19.65 -16.47 23.06
C SER A 160 -18.97 -17.79 23.38
N LEU A 161 -18.17 -18.28 22.45
CA LEU A 161 -17.38 -19.51 22.52
C LEU A 161 -15.90 -19.13 22.52
N ALA A 162 -15.16 -19.59 23.53
CA ALA A 162 -13.77 -19.25 23.80
C ALA A 162 -13.46 -17.75 23.65
N PRO A 163 -14.23 -16.84 24.29
CA PRO A 163 -14.02 -15.41 24.11
C PRO A 163 -12.58 -15.02 24.46
N ARG A 164 -11.96 -14.25 23.56
CA ARG A 164 -10.60 -13.74 23.72
C ARG A 164 -10.62 -12.33 24.31
N LYS A 165 -9.45 -11.86 24.78
CA LYS A 165 -9.22 -10.48 25.26
C LYS A 165 -10.07 -10.09 26.49
N VAL A 166 -10.39 -11.06 27.33
CA VAL A 166 -11.04 -10.80 28.61
C VAL A 166 -9.96 -10.64 29.66
N ALA A 167 -9.90 -9.47 30.29
CA ALA A 167 -8.90 -9.16 31.30
C ALA A 167 -8.89 -10.23 32.40
N GLY A 168 -7.70 -10.75 32.73
CA GLY A 168 -7.52 -11.78 33.76
C GLY A 168 -7.80 -13.22 33.30
N PHE A 169 -8.19 -13.45 32.04
CA PHE A 169 -8.42 -14.80 31.50
C PHE A 169 -7.41 -15.18 30.42
N ALA A 170 -6.92 -16.40 30.51
CA ALA A 170 -6.12 -17.05 29.49
C ALA A 170 -7.02 -17.51 28.31
N PRO A 171 -6.45 -17.62 27.10
CA PRO A 171 -7.17 -18.09 25.93
C PRO A 171 -7.44 -19.62 26.03
N PHE A 172 -8.70 -20.05 25.93
CA PHE A 172 -9.03 -21.49 25.79
C PHE A 172 -8.54 -22.06 24.44
N ALA A 173 -7.80 -23.17 24.47
CA ALA A 173 -7.40 -23.92 23.29
C ALA A 173 -8.01 -25.33 23.33
N GLY A 174 -8.68 -25.74 22.25
CA GLY A 174 -9.37 -27.03 22.21
C GLY A 174 -10.55 -27.08 21.26
N ARG A 175 -11.40 -28.11 21.42
CA ARG A 175 -12.67 -28.25 20.70
C ARG A 175 -13.85 -28.24 21.66
N LEU A 176 -14.94 -27.67 21.18
CA LEU A 176 -16.24 -27.65 21.83
C LEU A 176 -17.25 -28.35 20.92
N ALA A 177 -18.05 -29.25 21.49
CA ALA A 177 -19.10 -29.94 20.76
C ALA A 177 -20.42 -29.90 21.51
N ASP A 178 -21.52 -29.84 20.77
CA ASP A 178 -22.89 -29.76 21.28
C ASP A 178 -23.14 -28.64 22.30
N VAL A 179 -22.36 -27.55 22.24
CA VAL A 179 -22.53 -26.44 23.17
C VAL A 179 -23.89 -25.81 22.98
N SER A 180 -24.69 -25.80 24.04
CA SER A 180 -26.04 -25.27 24.02
C SER A 180 -26.32 -24.44 25.26
N ALA A 181 -27.09 -23.39 25.05
CA ALA A 181 -27.65 -22.57 26.11
C ALA A 181 -29.19 -22.67 26.09
N GLU A 182 -29.82 -22.80 27.24
CA GLU A 182 -31.28 -22.93 27.37
C GLU A 182 -31.81 -21.95 28.42
N ASP A 183 -33.03 -21.45 28.20
CA ASP A 183 -33.74 -20.52 29.08
C ASP A 183 -34.44 -21.21 30.28
N ARG A 184 -34.00 -22.42 30.64
CA ARG A 184 -34.60 -23.25 31.68
C ARG A 184 -33.56 -24.02 32.48
N VAL A 185 -34.00 -24.57 33.60
CA VAL A 185 -33.23 -25.50 34.45
C VAL A 185 -33.33 -26.91 33.87
N LEU A 186 -32.21 -27.50 33.46
CA LEU A 186 -32.14 -28.92 33.08
C LEU A 186 -32.14 -29.83 34.31
N SER A 187 -32.89 -30.94 34.25
CA SER A 187 -32.85 -31.96 35.29
C SER A 187 -31.58 -32.82 35.20
N ALA A 188 -31.14 -33.38 36.34
CA ALA A 188 -29.98 -34.27 36.37
C ALA A 188 -30.12 -35.49 35.43
N ALA A 189 -31.34 -35.97 35.17
CA ALA A 189 -31.60 -37.06 34.23
C ALA A 189 -31.40 -36.63 32.76
N GLU A 190 -31.81 -35.42 32.41
CA GLU A 190 -31.54 -34.82 31.09
C GLU A 190 -30.03 -34.63 30.89
N ILE A 191 -29.34 -34.06 31.88
CA ILE A 191 -27.88 -33.86 31.85
C ILE A 191 -27.14 -35.18 31.71
N LYS A 192 -27.54 -36.23 32.45
CA LYS A 192 -26.97 -37.58 32.31
C LYS A 192 -27.20 -38.17 30.92
N THR A 193 -28.35 -37.88 30.31
CA THR A 193 -28.67 -38.32 28.94
C THR A 193 -27.81 -37.60 27.90
N LEU A 194 -27.60 -36.30 28.07
CA LEU A 194 -26.71 -35.49 27.22
C LEU A 194 -25.25 -35.96 27.35
N ALA A 195 -24.77 -36.18 28.58
CA ALA A 195 -23.42 -36.67 28.88
C ALA A 195 -23.14 -38.10 28.37
N ALA A 196 -24.18 -38.90 28.06
CA ALA A 196 -24.02 -40.23 27.50
C ALA A 196 -23.72 -40.22 25.99
N ARG A 197 -23.98 -39.10 25.30
CA ARG A 197 -23.80 -38.96 23.85
C ARG A 197 -22.48 -38.25 23.56
N ARG A 198 -21.39 -39.00 23.45
CA ARG A 198 -20.09 -38.43 23.07
C ARG A 198 -20.16 -37.78 21.67
N PRO A 199 -19.31 -36.76 21.39
CA PRO A 199 -19.27 -36.12 20.08
C PRO A 199 -18.96 -37.13 18.97
N ASP A 200 -19.69 -37.04 17.86
CA ASP A 200 -19.45 -37.86 16.68
C ASP A 200 -18.10 -37.46 16.04
N PRO A 201 -17.20 -38.41 15.71
CA PRO A 201 -15.99 -38.11 14.97
C PRO A 201 -16.21 -37.38 13.63
N LEU A 202 -17.40 -37.49 13.03
CA LEU A 202 -17.82 -36.83 11.79
C LEU A 202 -18.41 -35.43 12.01
N THR A 203 -18.45 -34.94 13.26
CA THR A 203 -18.91 -33.58 13.57
C THR A 203 -18.06 -32.56 12.83
N VAL A 204 -18.70 -31.62 12.13
CA VAL A 204 -18.02 -30.48 11.50
C VAL A 204 -17.91 -29.36 12.53
N TYR A 205 -16.69 -28.84 12.70
CA TYR A 205 -16.39 -27.78 13.64
C TYR A 205 -16.18 -26.47 12.86
N GLU A 206 -16.75 -25.39 13.38
CA GLU A 206 -16.38 -24.04 12.97
C GLU A 206 -15.07 -23.65 13.65
N SER A 207 -14.07 -23.22 12.88
CA SER A 207 -12.80 -22.80 13.47
C SER A 207 -12.87 -21.36 13.97
N GLY A 208 -12.38 -21.10 15.18
CA GLY A 208 -12.08 -19.76 15.70
C GLY A 208 -10.88 -19.11 14.99
N SER A 209 -10.19 -19.84 14.12
CA SER A 209 -9.15 -19.32 13.25
C SER A 209 -9.43 -19.74 11.81
N PRO A 210 -10.48 -19.23 11.14
CA PRO A 210 -10.76 -19.61 9.76
C PRO A 210 -9.57 -19.33 8.83
N VAL A 211 -9.47 -20.13 7.77
CA VAL A 211 -8.55 -19.91 6.65
C VAL A 211 -9.00 -18.71 5.80
N TRP A 212 -8.12 -18.18 4.97
CA TRP A 212 -8.48 -17.08 4.08
C TRP A 212 -9.56 -17.52 3.07
N PRO A 213 -10.66 -16.78 2.92
CA PRO A 213 -11.73 -17.16 2.00
C PRO A 213 -11.28 -16.98 0.55
N VAL A 214 -11.77 -17.83 -0.34
CA VAL A 214 -11.64 -17.61 -1.80
C VAL A 214 -12.60 -16.51 -2.26
N GLN A 215 -12.33 -15.94 -3.43
CA GLN A 215 -13.22 -14.95 -4.04
C GLN A 215 -14.59 -15.57 -4.40
N VAL A 216 -15.67 -14.85 -4.09
CA VAL A 216 -17.06 -15.24 -4.33
C VAL A 216 -17.87 -14.20 -5.11
N ARG A 217 -17.31 -13.00 -5.36
CA ARG A 217 -17.94 -11.91 -6.13
C ARG A 217 -16.97 -11.29 -7.13
N GLN A 218 -17.48 -10.77 -8.24
CA GLN A 218 -16.69 -10.07 -9.26
C GLN A 218 -17.51 -8.95 -9.94
N MET A 219 -16.83 -7.93 -10.44
CA MET A 219 -17.36 -6.74 -11.11
C MET A 219 -16.71 -6.59 -12.49
N TYR A 220 -17.51 -6.44 -13.53
CA TYR A 220 -17.06 -6.37 -14.93
C TYR A 220 -16.75 -4.94 -15.42
N GLY A 221 -16.80 -3.94 -14.54
CA GLY A 221 -16.84 -2.53 -14.93
C GLY A 221 -18.16 -2.20 -15.67
N GLN A 222 -18.14 -1.21 -16.55
CA GLN A 222 -19.32 -0.85 -17.34
C GLN A 222 -19.73 -1.98 -18.29
N VAL A 223 -20.95 -2.51 -18.14
CA VAL A 223 -21.50 -3.57 -19.00
C VAL A 223 -22.34 -3.05 -20.16
N ALA A 224 -22.64 -1.75 -20.16
CA ALA A 224 -23.32 -1.04 -21.23
C ALA A 224 -22.75 0.38 -21.34
N PRO A 225 -22.87 1.04 -22.50
CA PRO A 225 -22.46 2.44 -22.63
C PRO A 225 -23.16 3.33 -21.60
N GLN A 226 -22.38 4.20 -20.96
CA GLN A 226 -22.88 5.18 -20.01
C GLN A 226 -23.96 6.07 -20.63
N ASP A 227 -25.05 6.27 -19.90
CA ASP A 227 -26.17 7.15 -20.26
C ASP A 227 -25.69 8.55 -20.64
N ALA A 228 -26.16 9.06 -21.78
CA ALA A 228 -25.66 10.33 -22.31
C ALA A 228 -25.90 11.53 -21.38
N TRP A 229 -26.94 11.49 -20.54
CA TRP A 229 -27.27 12.59 -19.62
C TRP A 229 -26.35 12.65 -18.40
N THR A 230 -25.69 11.54 -18.04
CA THR A 230 -24.75 11.45 -16.91
C THR A 230 -23.30 11.74 -17.31
N ARG A 231 -22.99 11.86 -18.59
CA ARG A 231 -21.65 12.24 -19.06
C ARG A 231 -21.27 13.65 -18.60
N PRO A 232 -19.98 13.90 -18.30
CA PRO A 232 -19.52 15.20 -17.80
C PRO A 232 -19.73 16.31 -18.82
N LYS A 233 -20.07 17.50 -18.32
CA LYS A 233 -20.28 18.70 -19.14
C LYS A 233 -19.34 19.82 -18.71
N SER A 234 -18.71 20.44 -19.71
CA SER A 234 -17.85 21.60 -19.54
C SER A 234 -18.49 22.83 -20.18
N LYS A 235 -18.32 23.99 -19.54
CA LYS A 235 -18.62 25.30 -20.14
C LYS A 235 -17.47 25.80 -21.00
N GLY A 236 -16.26 25.27 -20.79
CA GLY A 236 -15.09 25.47 -21.65
C GLY A 236 -15.20 24.70 -22.97
N ALA A 237 -14.51 25.21 -24.00
CA ALA A 237 -14.37 24.48 -25.25
C ALA A 237 -13.24 23.45 -25.15
N ILE A 238 -13.37 22.35 -25.91
CA ILE A 238 -12.25 21.42 -26.15
C ILE A 238 -11.11 22.20 -26.81
N SER A 239 -9.90 22.01 -26.29
CA SER A 239 -8.72 22.72 -26.78
C SER A 239 -8.30 22.27 -28.18
N ALA A 240 -7.58 23.12 -28.91
CA ALA A 240 -6.96 22.69 -30.17
C ALA A 240 -5.76 21.75 -29.88
N PRO A 241 -5.55 20.70 -30.71
CA PRO A 241 -4.34 19.89 -30.63
C PRO A 241 -3.06 20.70 -30.85
N VAL A 242 -1.98 20.34 -30.12
CA VAL A 242 -0.67 20.99 -30.24
C VAL A 242 0.40 19.93 -30.48
N ALA A 243 1.02 19.95 -31.65
CA ALA A 243 2.08 19.01 -31.99
C ALA A 243 3.40 19.36 -31.29
N LYS A 244 4.11 18.33 -30.80
CA LYS A 244 5.49 18.40 -30.33
C LYS A 244 6.47 18.00 -31.44
N PRO A 245 7.69 18.57 -31.46
CA PRO A 245 8.75 18.14 -32.37
C PRO A 245 8.99 16.62 -32.28
N ALA A 246 9.11 15.96 -33.43
CA ALA A 246 9.48 14.55 -33.49
C ALA A 246 10.97 14.37 -33.22
N TYR A 247 11.36 13.18 -32.73
CA TYR A 247 12.76 12.82 -32.57
C TYR A 247 13.49 12.85 -33.94
N ALA A 248 14.49 13.73 -34.04
CA ALA A 248 15.26 13.94 -35.27
C ALA A 248 16.58 13.14 -35.32
N GLY A 249 16.97 12.47 -34.23
CA GLY A 249 18.21 11.69 -34.16
C GLY A 249 18.13 10.34 -34.90
N PRO A 250 19.24 9.59 -34.99
CA PRO A 250 19.33 8.37 -35.79
C PRO A 250 18.39 7.26 -35.29
N ALA A 251 18.01 6.34 -36.18
CA ALA A 251 17.11 5.24 -35.80
C ALA A 251 17.69 4.30 -34.75
N LEU A 252 19.00 4.07 -34.82
CA LEU A 252 19.75 3.25 -33.90
C LEU A 252 20.77 4.13 -33.19
N VAL A 253 20.73 4.15 -31.85
CA VAL A 253 21.62 4.94 -30.99
C VAL A 253 22.47 3.97 -30.18
N ALA A 254 23.79 4.17 -30.14
CA ALA A 254 24.68 3.33 -29.34
C ALA A 254 24.60 3.76 -27.87
N ASP A 255 24.37 2.80 -26.96
CA ASP A 255 24.26 3.04 -25.51
C ASP A 255 25.42 2.42 -24.72
N GLY A 256 26.38 1.82 -25.44
CA GLY A 256 27.55 1.16 -24.88
C GLY A 256 28.25 0.33 -25.94
N ALA A 257 29.38 -0.30 -25.58
CA ALA A 257 30.02 -1.26 -26.47
C ALA A 257 29.04 -2.41 -26.77
N GLY A 258 28.77 -2.65 -28.06
CA GLY A 258 27.93 -3.77 -28.47
C GLY A 258 26.44 -3.67 -28.13
N THR A 259 25.95 -2.50 -27.70
CA THR A 259 24.55 -2.28 -27.32
C THR A 259 23.98 -1.04 -28.00
N TRP A 260 22.78 -1.17 -28.56
CA TRP A 260 22.09 -0.08 -29.24
C TRP A 260 20.58 -0.06 -28.96
N THR A 261 19.99 1.12 -28.80
CA THR A 261 18.54 1.31 -28.71
C THR A 261 17.96 1.83 -30.03
N LEU A 262 16.83 1.23 -30.44
CA LEU A 262 16.03 1.70 -31.57
C LEU A 262 15.13 2.86 -31.11
N LYS A 263 15.46 4.10 -31.48
CA LYS A 263 14.75 5.32 -31.05
C LYS A 263 13.80 5.91 -32.09
N ARG A 264 14.07 5.74 -33.39
CA ARG A 264 13.20 6.31 -34.45
C ARG A 264 12.17 5.29 -34.91
N TRP A 265 10.90 5.60 -34.68
CA TRP A 265 9.78 4.74 -35.04
C TRP A 265 8.72 5.52 -35.82
N ALA A 266 7.97 4.81 -36.65
CA ALA A 266 6.78 5.29 -37.32
C ALA A 266 5.57 4.45 -36.88
N LEU A 267 4.38 5.06 -36.80
CA LEU A 267 3.13 4.46 -36.35
C LEU A 267 2.02 4.68 -37.39
N VAL A 268 1.20 3.65 -37.62
CA VAL A 268 -0.10 3.80 -38.28
C VAL A 268 -1.12 2.83 -37.69
N GLU A 269 -2.40 3.20 -37.73
CA GLU A 269 -3.50 2.28 -37.45
C GLU A 269 -3.49 1.13 -38.47
N ALA A 270 -3.40 -0.11 -38.02
CA ALA A 270 -3.24 -1.26 -38.90
C ALA A 270 -4.38 -1.43 -39.93
N PRO A 271 -5.67 -1.11 -39.64
CA PRO A 271 -6.73 -1.15 -40.65
C PRO A 271 -6.51 -0.22 -41.87
N LYS A 272 -5.58 0.75 -41.80
CA LYS A 272 -5.22 1.61 -42.93
C LYS A 272 -4.15 0.99 -43.84
N VAL A 273 -3.59 -0.17 -43.48
CA VAL A 273 -2.54 -0.87 -44.22
C VAL A 273 -3.12 -2.20 -44.73
N SER A 274 -3.11 -2.39 -46.04
CA SER A 274 -3.63 -3.61 -46.67
C SER A 274 -2.61 -4.75 -46.69
N GLU A 275 -1.34 -4.39 -46.60
CA GLU A 275 -0.19 -5.27 -46.69
C GLU A 275 0.10 -5.98 -45.37
N GLY A 276 0.51 -7.25 -45.43
CA GLY A 276 0.91 -8.03 -44.26
C GLY A 276 2.32 -7.70 -43.73
N GLY A 277 2.68 -8.27 -42.58
CA GLY A 277 3.94 -7.97 -41.88
C GLY A 277 5.20 -8.23 -42.72
N ALA A 278 5.18 -9.21 -43.62
CA ALA A 278 6.30 -9.46 -44.53
C ALA A 278 6.58 -8.27 -45.47
N ALA A 279 5.53 -7.61 -45.97
CA ALA A 279 5.69 -6.44 -46.84
C ALA A 279 6.05 -5.19 -46.02
N VAL A 280 5.40 -4.98 -44.87
CA VAL A 280 5.64 -3.81 -44.00
C VAL A 280 7.08 -3.78 -43.44
N SER A 281 7.64 -4.95 -43.10
CA SER A 281 9.02 -5.09 -42.64
C SER A 281 10.06 -5.11 -43.77
N ALA A 282 9.68 -4.94 -45.04
CA ALA A 282 10.65 -4.81 -46.11
C ALA A 282 11.41 -3.48 -46.00
N PRO A 283 12.75 -3.44 -46.20
CA PRO A 283 13.53 -2.20 -46.14
C PRO A 283 13.00 -1.09 -47.04
N ALA A 284 12.54 -1.46 -48.24
CA ALA A 284 12.01 -0.55 -49.26
C ALA A 284 10.55 -0.11 -49.05
N TYR A 285 9.87 -0.54 -47.99
CA TYR A 285 8.48 -0.17 -47.73
C TYR A 285 8.34 1.34 -47.47
N ASP A 286 7.37 1.99 -48.14
CA ASP A 286 7.13 3.43 -48.01
C ASP A 286 6.19 3.74 -46.84
N ALA A 287 6.76 4.23 -45.75
CA ALA A 287 6.03 4.65 -44.55
C ALA A 287 5.97 6.19 -44.38
N LYS A 288 6.16 6.98 -45.45
CA LYS A 288 6.22 8.45 -45.32
C LYS A 288 4.93 9.09 -44.77
N GLY A 289 3.78 8.46 -44.98
CA GLY A 289 2.49 8.94 -44.48
C GLY A 289 2.18 8.55 -43.03
N TRP A 290 3.07 7.81 -42.37
CA TRP A 290 2.87 7.33 -41.00
C TRP A 290 3.28 8.40 -40.00
N TYR A 291 2.71 8.35 -38.79
CA TYR A 291 3.06 9.25 -37.71
C TYR A 291 4.47 8.94 -37.21
N ALA A 292 5.30 9.96 -36.96
CA ALA A 292 6.53 9.74 -36.20
C ALA A 292 6.14 9.35 -34.76
N ALA A 293 6.50 8.13 -34.34
CA ALA A 293 6.07 7.58 -33.06
C ALA A 293 6.97 8.03 -31.90
N THR A 294 6.37 8.18 -30.73
CA THR A 294 7.10 8.36 -29.46
C THR A 294 7.31 6.99 -28.84
N VAL A 295 8.58 6.54 -28.77
CA VAL A 295 9.01 5.27 -28.16
C VAL A 295 10.23 5.55 -27.29
N PRO A 296 10.21 5.22 -25.98
CA PRO A 296 9.10 4.61 -25.23
C PRO A 296 7.81 5.46 -25.21
N GLY A 297 6.65 4.81 -25.35
CA GLY A 297 5.36 5.47 -25.30
C GLY A 297 4.21 4.64 -25.86
N THR A 298 2.99 5.19 -25.79
CA THR A 298 1.78 4.53 -26.26
C THR A 298 1.29 5.11 -27.58
N VAL A 299 0.25 4.50 -28.16
CA VAL A 299 -0.47 5.03 -29.33
C VAL A 299 -1.01 6.42 -29.03
N LEU A 300 -1.68 6.60 -27.89
CA LEU A 300 -2.24 7.88 -27.45
C LEU A 300 -1.14 8.94 -27.29
N THR A 301 -0.02 8.58 -26.66
CA THR A 301 1.14 9.48 -26.52
C THR A 301 1.63 9.98 -27.88
N THR A 302 1.78 9.07 -28.84
CA THR A 302 2.17 9.43 -30.21
C THR A 302 1.15 10.37 -30.86
N LEU A 303 -0.14 10.05 -30.82
CA LEU A 303 -1.17 10.81 -31.53
C LEU A 303 -1.35 12.22 -30.91
N VAL A 304 -1.24 12.36 -29.60
CA VAL A 304 -1.22 13.66 -28.92
C VAL A 304 0.04 14.45 -29.31
N ASP A 305 1.22 13.84 -29.23
CA ASP A 305 2.48 14.50 -29.58
C ASP A 305 2.58 14.89 -31.07
N ARG A 306 1.78 14.28 -31.95
CA ARG A 306 1.68 14.65 -33.37
C ARG A 306 0.54 15.61 -33.68
N GLY A 307 -0.17 16.11 -32.66
CA GLY A 307 -1.24 17.08 -32.82
C GLY A 307 -2.50 16.52 -33.47
N VAL A 308 -2.74 15.22 -33.35
CA VAL A 308 -3.99 14.58 -33.82
C VAL A 308 -5.10 14.81 -32.80
N TYR A 309 -4.78 14.69 -31.51
CA TYR A 309 -5.72 14.88 -30.40
C TYR A 309 -5.28 15.98 -29.45
N PRO A 310 -6.23 16.66 -28.79
CA PRO A 310 -5.92 17.63 -27.73
C PRO A 310 -5.22 16.96 -26.54
N ASP A 311 -4.57 17.75 -25.70
CA ASP A 311 -3.94 17.22 -24.48
C ASP A 311 -5.03 16.68 -23.53
N PRO A 312 -5.08 15.36 -23.28
CA PRO A 312 -6.15 14.76 -22.49
C PRO A 312 -6.09 15.16 -21.01
N ASP A 313 -4.97 15.74 -20.56
CA ASP A 313 -4.73 16.23 -19.20
C ASP A 313 -5.58 17.49 -18.86
N TYR A 314 -6.20 18.15 -19.85
CA TYR A 314 -6.86 19.45 -19.66
C TYR A 314 -8.39 19.37 -19.80
N GLY A 315 -9.09 19.74 -18.72
CA GLY A 315 -10.54 19.79 -18.64
C GLY A 315 -11.18 18.48 -19.10
N LEU A 316 -12.12 18.55 -20.04
CA LEU A 316 -12.76 17.37 -20.61
C LEU A 316 -12.16 16.95 -21.96
N ASN A 317 -10.94 17.36 -22.29
CA ASN A 317 -10.31 17.04 -23.59
C ASN A 317 -10.24 15.52 -23.85
N ASN A 318 -10.05 14.70 -22.82
CA ASN A 318 -10.05 13.25 -22.96
C ASN A 318 -11.36 12.70 -23.56
N THR A 319 -12.50 13.37 -23.37
CA THR A 319 -13.81 12.98 -23.93
C THR A 319 -13.92 13.20 -25.44
N ALA A 320 -13.03 13.99 -26.04
CA ALA A 320 -12.97 14.21 -27.48
C ALA A 320 -12.15 13.14 -28.23
N ILE A 321 -11.49 12.26 -27.50
CA ILE A 321 -10.61 11.23 -28.05
C ILE A 321 -11.39 9.90 -28.15
N PRO A 322 -11.40 9.22 -29.31
CA PRO A 322 -12.29 8.09 -29.53
C PRO A 322 -11.81 6.79 -28.87
N GLU A 323 -12.75 6.04 -28.30
CA GLU A 323 -12.51 4.67 -27.79
C GLU A 323 -12.15 3.66 -28.88
N SER A 324 -12.21 4.01 -30.17
CA SER A 324 -11.70 3.13 -31.24
C SER A 324 -10.19 2.90 -31.11
N LEU A 325 -9.46 3.74 -30.36
CA LEU A 325 -8.04 3.56 -30.16
C LEU A 325 -7.68 2.23 -29.46
N ASN A 326 -8.57 1.70 -28.62
CA ASN A 326 -8.37 0.41 -27.95
C ASN A 326 -8.98 -0.80 -28.68
N LYS A 327 -9.51 -0.61 -29.91
CA LYS A 327 -10.29 -1.64 -30.63
C LYS A 327 -9.68 -2.06 -31.97
N GLN A 328 -8.41 -1.76 -32.19
CA GLN A 328 -7.73 -2.00 -33.46
C GLN A 328 -6.23 -2.20 -33.24
N ASP A 329 -5.59 -2.91 -34.16
CA ASP A 329 -4.15 -3.11 -34.14
C ASP A 329 -3.41 -1.87 -34.69
N TYR A 330 -2.11 -1.80 -34.41
CA TYR A 330 -1.21 -0.74 -34.86
C TYR A 330 0.07 -1.30 -35.43
N TRP A 331 0.54 -0.73 -36.53
CA TRP A 331 1.88 -1.00 -37.03
C TRP A 331 2.86 0.02 -36.48
N TYR A 332 3.90 -0.47 -35.82
CA TYR A 332 5.13 0.26 -35.56
C TYR A 332 6.20 -0.20 -36.55
N ARG A 333 6.96 0.73 -37.12
CA ARG A 333 8.05 0.42 -38.06
C ARG A 333 9.28 1.24 -37.76
N SER A 334 10.45 0.61 -37.81
CA SER A 334 11.74 1.30 -37.79
C SER A 334 12.64 0.77 -38.91
N ALA A 335 13.42 1.66 -39.51
CA ALA A 335 14.42 1.31 -40.52
C ALA A 335 15.79 1.82 -40.05
N PHE A 336 16.78 0.93 -40.05
CA PHE A 336 18.10 1.17 -39.48
C PHE A 336 19.18 0.45 -40.30
N GLU A 337 20.43 0.90 -40.18
CA GLU A 337 21.57 0.20 -40.75
C GLU A 337 22.13 -0.80 -39.74
N ALA A 338 22.59 -1.96 -40.23
CA ALA A 338 23.23 -2.95 -39.36
C ALA A 338 24.51 -2.34 -38.74
N PRO A 339 24.71 -2.43 -37.41
CA PRO A 339 25.95 -1.96 -36.80
C PRO A 339 27.18 -2.69 -37.38
N ALA A 340 28.29 -1.97 -37.58
CA ALA A 340 29.52 -2.57 -38.10
C ALA A 340 30.03 -3.70 -37.19
N ASP A 341 29.90 -3.52 -35.88
CA ASP A 341 30.36 -4.47 -34.85
C ASP A 341 29.47 -5.73 -34.73
N ALA A 342 28.35 -5.79 -35.46
CA ALA A 342 27.43 -6.92 -35.46
C ALA A 342 27.88 -8.07 -36.38
N ALA A 343 28.82 -7.83 -37.29
CA ALA A 343 29.21 -8.81 -38.30
C ALA A 343 29.90 -10.04 -37.68
N GLY A 344 29.39 -11.24 -37.99
CA GLY A 344 29.95 -12.51 -37.52
C GLY A 344 29.77 -12.78 -36.02
N LYS A 345 28.89 -12.03 -35.34
CA LYS A 345 28.58 -12.18 -33.92
C LYS A 345 27.15 -12.65 -33.71
N HIS A 346 26.83 -13.06 -32.48
CA HIS A 346 25.48 -13.40 -32.09
C HIS A 346 24.71 -12.14 -31.71
N LEU A 347 23.47 -12.00 -32.19
CA LEU A 347 22.66 -10.79 -32.01
C LEU A 347 21.37 -11.12 -31.28
N LEU A 348 20.99 -10.27 -30.32
CA LEU A 348 19.74 -10.40 -29.60
C LEU A 348 18.98 -9.07 -29.63
N LEU A 349 17.77 -9.10 -30.17
CA LEU A 349 16.82 -7.99 -30.06
C LEU A 349 15.91 -8.21 -28.86
N THR A 350 15.86 -7.24 -27.96
CA THR A 350 15.04 -7.27 -26.75
C THR A 350 14.03 -6.13 -26.78
N PHE A 351 12.76 -6.47 -26.80
CA PHE A 351 11.67 -5.55 -26.48
C PHE A 351 11.51 -5.53 -24.96
N LYS A 352 11.79 -4.38 -24.32
CA LYS A 352 11.71 -4.29 -22.85
C LYS A 352 10.29 -4.30 -22.30
N GLY A 353 9.30 -3.97 -23.12
CA GLY A 353 7.87 -3.99 -22.78
C GLY A 353 6.99 -3.57 -23.96
N ILE A 354 5.94 -4.36 -24.24
CA ILE A 354 4.90 -4.05 -25.22
C ILE A 354 3.56 -4.28 -24.57
N ASN A 355 2.65 -3.32 -24.67
CA ASN A 355 1.27 -3.53 -24.26
C ASN A 355 0.37 -3.62 -25.51
N TYR A 356 -0.33 -4.72 -25.81
CA TYR A 356 -0.42 -5.94 -25.00
C TYR A 356 0.08 -7.20 -25.72
N ALA A 357 -0.30 -7.42 -26.98
CA ALA A 357 0.20 -8.51 -27.80
C ALA A 357 0.87 -7.96 -29.06
N ALA A 358 1.85 -8.68 -29.62
CA ALA A 358 2.52 -8.25 -30.83
C ALA A 358 3.01 -9.37 -31.73
N GLU A 359 2.98 -9.12 -33.03
CA GLU A 359 3.73 -9.87 -34.04
C GLU A 359 4.98 -9.10 -34.45
N ILE A 360 6.15 -9.73 -34.41
CA ILE A 360 7.43 -9.09 -34.71
C ILE A 360 7.97 -9.61 -36.04
N TRP A 361 8.33 -8.69 -36.94
CA TRP A 361 8.80 -8.97 -38.29
C TRP A 361 10.10 -8.22 -38.61
N LEU A 362 11.06 -8.89 -39.22
CA LEU A 362 12.33 -8.31 -39.67
C LEU A 362 12.57 -8.68 -41.13
N ASN A 363 12.77 -7.68 -42.00
CA ASN A 363 13.19 -7.88 -43.38
C ASN A 363 12.31 -8.85 -44.21
N GLY A 364 11.03 -8.96 -43.89
CA GLY A 364 10.09 -9.89 -44.51
C GLY A 364 9.85 -11.20 -43.75
N GLU A 365 10.66 -11.51 -42.73
CA GLU A 365 10.57 -12.73 -41.92
C GLU A 365 9.85 -12.45 -40.59
N LYS A 366 8.91 -13.32 -40.19
CA LYS A 366 8.31 -13.27 -38.85
C LYS A 366 9.31 -13.84 -37.84
N LEU A 367 9.71 -13.03 -36.86
CA LEU A 367 10.60 -13.46 -35.78
C LEU A 367 9.84 -14.22 -34.69
N GLY A 368 8.60 -13.83 -34.41
CA GLY A 368 7.74 -14.48 -33.42
C GLY A 368 6.66 -13.54 -32.89
N ASP A 369 6.03 -13.99 -31.81
CA ASP A 369 4.94 -13.28 -31.12
C ASP A 369 5.34 -12.94 -29.67
N LEU A 370 4.75 -11.90 -29.11
CA LEU A 370 4.89 -11.48 -27.71
C LEU A 370 3.51 -11.18 -27.12
N LYS A 371 3.27 -11.50 -25.85
CA LYS A 371 2.04 -11.19 -25.12
C LYS A 371 2.37 -10.88 -23.66
N GLY A 372 1.67 -9.89 -23.06
CA GLY A 372 1.85 -9.45 -21.68
C GLY A 372 2.68 -8.17 -21.59
N ALA A 373 2.23 -7.22 -20.77
CA ALA A 373 2.82 -5.88 -20.74
C ALA A 373 4.24 -5.84 -20.16
N PHE A 374 4.58 -6.80 -19.27
CA PHE A 374 5.73 -6.68 -18.38
C PHE A 374 6.88 -7.66 -18.70
N ILE A 375 6.62 -8.67 -19.54
CA ILE A 375 7.63 -9.65 -19.98
C ILE A 375 8.50 -9.09 -21.11
N ARG A 376 9.82 -9.35 -21.04
CA ARG A 376 10.74 -9.03 -22.14
C ARG A 376 10.60 -10.00 -23.31
N GLY A 377 10.38 -9.46 -24.51
CA GLY A 377 10.45 -10.22 -25.76
C GLY A 377 11.87 -10.30 -26.30
N ARG A 378 12.44 -11.50 -26.46
CA ARG A 378 13.84 -11.72 -26.86
C ARG A 378 13.92 -12.53 -28.15
N PHE A 379 14.51 -11.96 -29.20
CA PHE A 379 14.56 -12.55 -30.54
C PHE A 379 16.00 -12.61 -31.06
N ASP A 380 16.45 -13.79 -31.46
CA ASP A 380 17.79 -13.99 -32.05
C ASP A 380 17.83 -13.46 -33.48
N LEU A 381 18.72 -12.50 -33.74
CA LEU A 381 18.92 -11.89 -35.05
C LEU A 381 20.19 -12.37 -35.76
N THR A 382 20.88 -13.38 -35.20
CA THR A 382 22.13 -13.91 -35.75
C THR A 382 21.95 -14.35 -37.20
N GLY A 383 22.72 -13.75 -38.11
CA GLY A 383 22.63 -14.03 -39.55
C GLY A 383 21.38 -13.50 -40.26
N LYS A 384 20.48 -12.77 -39.57
CA LYS A 384 19.22 -12.24 -40.15
C LYS A 384 19.32 -10.80 -40.66
N LEU A 385 20.32 -10.04 -40.20
CA LEU A 385 20.58 -8.69 -40.68
C LEU A 385 21.23 -8.73 -42.07
N LYS A 386 20.72 -7.90 -42.98
CA LYS A 386 21.26 -7.70 -44.33
C LYS A 386 22.32 -6.58 -44.29
N PRO A 387 23.35 -6.63 -45.17
CA PRO A 387 24.21 -5.47 -45.39
C PRO A 387 23.38 -4.24 -45.80
N GLY A 388 23.69 -3.08 -45.23
CA GLY A 388 22.96 -1.84 -45.48
C GLY A 388 21.65 -1.74 -44.68
N GLN A 389 20.57 -1.35 -45.34
CA GLN A 389 19.30 -1.02 -44.69
C GLN A 389 18.52 -2.28 -44.28
N ASN A 390 18.09 -2.30 -43.02
CA ASN A 390 17.20 -3.27 -42.42
C ASN A 390 15.92 -2.57 -41.97
N ALA A 391 14.81 -3.31 -41.89
CA ALA A 391 13.58 -2.79 -41.33
C ALA A 391 12.90 -3.81 -40.43
N ILE A 392 12.43 -3.32 -39.29
CA ILE A 392 11.59 -4.04 -38.35
C ILE A 392 10.18 -3.47 -38.40
N ALA A 393 9.19 -4.35 -38.39
CA ALA A 393 7.79 -3.99 -38.23
C ALA A 393 7.20 -4.79 -37.06
N VAL A 394 6.38 -4.12 -36.26
CA VAL A 394 5.73 -4.69 -35.08
C VAL A 394 4.25 -4.40 -35.18
N LYS A 395 3.43 -5.43 -35.25
CA LYS A 395 1.97 -5.30 -35.21
C LYS A 395 1.52 -5.42 -33.77
N VAL A 396 1.16 -4.32 -33.12
CA VAL A 396 0.74 -4.30 -31.72
C VAL A 396 -0.78 -4.36 -31.64
N SER A 397 -1.31 -5.26 -30.82
CA SER A 397 -2.73 -5.42 -30.51
C SER A 397 -3.00 -4.96 -29.07
N PRO A 398 -4.05 -4.17 -28.82
CA PRO A 398 -4.53 -3.84 -27.47
C PRO A 398 -4.86 -5.08 -26.63
N PRO A 399 -5.05 -4.92 -25.30
CA PRO A 399 -5.66 -5.96 -24.47
C PRO A 399 -6.98 -6.45 -25.11
N PRO A 400 -7.23 -7.77 -25.17
CA PRO A 400 -8.41 -8.30 -25.87
C PRO A 400 -9.73 -7.95 -25.19
N HIS A 401 -9.72 -7.58 -23.90
CA HIS A 401 -10.91 -7.16 -23.16
C HIS A 401 -10.76 -5.73 -22.61
N PRO A 402 -10.75 -4.68 -23.47
CA PRO A 402 -10.43 -3.30 -23.07
C PRO A 402 -11.53 -2.60 -22.23
N GLY A 403 -12.62 -3.30 -21.91
CA GLY A 403 -13.73 -2.76 -21.14
C GLY A 403 -14.55 -1.70 -21.85
N ILE A 404 -15.43 -1.02 -21.10
CA ILE A 404 -16.19 0.14 -21.54
C ILE A 404 -15.82 1.32 -20.63
N ALA A 405 -15.46 2.45 -21.24
CA ALA A 405 -15.11 3.64 -20.47
C ALA A 405 -16.27 4.18 -19.63
N HIS A 406 -15.98 4.57 -18.40
CA HIS A 406 -16.85 5.37 -17.54
C HIS A 406 -16.32 6.80 -17.49
N GLU A 407 -17.15 7.79 -17.81
CA GLU A 407 -16.77 9.19 -17.66
C GLU A 407 -17.31 9.72 -16.33
N GLU A 408 -16.41 10.09 -15.43
CA GLU A 408 -16.79 10.61 -14.12
C GLU A 408 -17.51 11.96 -14.24
N SER A 409 -18.55 12.15 -13.44
CA SER A 409 -19.30 13.41 -13.34
C SER A 409 -20.05 13.46 -12.01
N LEU A 410 -20.50 14.65 -11.61
CA LEU A 410 -21.27 14.81 -10.37
C LEU A 410 -22.55 13.95 -10.36
N SER A 411 -23.08 13.63 -11.53
CA SER A 411 -24.29 12.80 -11.67
C SER A 411 -24.00 11.31 -11.82
N ALA A 412 -22.84 10.94 -12.35
CA ALA A 412 -22.47 9.57 -12.64
C ALA A 412 -21.77 8.86 -11.48
N GLY A 413 -21.10 9.59 -10.59
CA GLY A 413 -20.19 8.95 -9.63
C GLY A 413 -18.77 8.81 -10.16
N VAL A 414 -17.89 8.33 -9.27
CA VAL A 414 -16.52 7.87 -9.57
C VAL A 414 -16.46 6.64 -10.48
N GLY A 415 -17.60 5.99 -10.72
CA GLY A 415 -17.65 4.73 -11.47
C GLY A 415 -17.21 3.54 -10.64
N GLU A 416 -16.93 2.45 -11.34
CA GLU A 416 -16.41 1.23 -10.75
C GLU A 416 -14.88 1.24 -10.90
N ASN A 417 -14.18 0.74 -9.89
CA ASN A 417 -12.75 0.52 -10.03
C ASN A 417 -12.57 -0.60 -11.06
N GLY A 418 -11.81 -0.37 -12.13
CA GLY A 418 -11.46 -1.39 -13.12
C GLY A 418 -12.65 -2.13 -13.75
N GLY A 419 -12.39 -3.35 -14.20
CA GLY A 419 -13.39 -4.16 -14.90
C GLY A 419 -12.77 -5.30 -15.70
N MET A 420 -13.23 -5.45 -16.94
CA MET A 420 -12.97 -6.62 -17.77
C MET A 420 -11.48 -6.79 -18.12
N MET A 421 -10.68 -5.73 -18.09
CA MET A 421 -9.23 -5.81 -18.34
C MET A 421 -8.48 -6.66 -17.32
N ALA A 422 -9.01 -6.86 -16.11
CA ALA A 422 -8.38 -7.72 -15.11
C ALA A 422 -8.30 -9.19 -15.55
N LEU A 423 -9.17 -9.64 -16.47
CA LEU A 423 -9.11 -11.00 -17.06
C LEU A 423 -7.80 -11.26 -17.81
N ASP A 424 -7.22 -10.20 -18.38
CA ASP A 424 -6.03 -10.26 -19.22
C ASP A 424 -4.74 -10.41 -18.39
N GLY A 425 -4.82 -10.25 -17.07
CA GLY A 425 -3.71 -10.47 -16.13
C GLY A 425 -2.65 -9.36 -16.19
N PRO A 426 -1.42 -9.63 -16.70
CA PRO A 426 -0.30 -8.69 -16.70
C PRO A 426 -0.50 -7.49 -17.65
N THR A 427 -1.35 -6.55 -17.28
CA THR A 427 -1.62 -5.28 -17.98
C THR A 427 -1.82 -4.12 -17.00
N PHE A 428 -1.96 -2.90 -17.53
CA PHE A 428 -2.26 -1.69 -16.75
C PHE A 428 -3.77 -1.63 -16.44
N ILE A 429 -4.23 -2.42 -15.48
CA ILE A 429 -5.67 -2.62 -15.20
C ILE A 429 -6.43 -1.32 -14.89
N ALA A 430 -5.75 -0.31 -14.33
CA ALA A 430 -6.36 1.00 -14.05
C ALA A 430 -6.61 1.85 -15.30
N SER A 431 -6.00 1.50 -16.45
CA SER A 431 -6.20 2.22 -17.72
C SER A 431 -7.62 2.08 -18.28
N GLU A 432 -8.41 1.11 -17.79
CA GLU A 432 -9.85 1.02 -18.04
C GLU A 432 -10.64 2.15 -17.35
N GLY A 433 -10.09 2.73 -16.28
CA GLY A 433 -10.75 3.67 -15.38
C GLY A 433 -10.71 3.16 -13.93
N TRP A 434 -10.54 4.08 -12.97
CA TRP A 434 -10.45 3.80 -11.54
C TRP A 434 -10.84 5.05 -10.73
N ASP A 435 -11.05 4.92 -9.42
CA ASP A 435 -11.42 6.03 -8.51
C ASP A 435 -10.38 7.16 -8.32
N TRP A 436 -9.26 7.13 -9.07
CA TRP A 436 -8.24 8.19 -9.11
C TRP A 436 -7.73 8.49 -10.53
N ILE A 437 -8.34 7.89 -11.56
CA ILE A 437 -7.93 8.06 -12.96
C ILE A 437 -9.09 7.69 -13.91
N PRO A 438 -9.41 8.53 -14.91
CA PRO A 438 -10.41 8.20 -15.91
C PRO A 438 -9.86 7.17 -16.91
N SER A 439 -10.75 6.60 -17.72
CA SER A 439 -10.35 5.68 -18.78
C SER A 439 -9.31 6.29 -19.74
N VAL A 440 -8.16 5.60 -19.91
CA VAL A 440 -7.13 5.95 -20.88
C VAL A 440 -7.53 5.38 -22.24
N ARG A 441 -7.69 6.24 -23.25
CA ARG A 441 -8.39 5.86 -24.51
C ARG A 441 -7.78 4.74 -25.31
N ASP A 442 -6.47 4.54 -25.23
CA ASP A 442 -5.76 3.44 -25.89
C ASP A 442 -5.44 2.27 -24.94
N ARG A 443 -5.90 2.32 -23.68
CA ARG A 443 -5.56 1.36 -22.61
C ARG A 443 -4.05 1.13 -22.48
N ASN A 444 -3.29 2.20 -22.69
CA ASN A 444 -1.83 2.21 -22.75
C ASN A 444 -1.21 1.25 -23.78
N THR A 445 -1.90 0.96 -24.89
CA THR A 445 -1.37 0.11 -25.98
C THR A 445 -0.15 0.74 -26.64
N GLY A 446 0.94 0.00 -26.83
CA GLY A 446 2.12 0.46 -27.57
C GLY A 446 3.44 -0.14 -27.11
N LEU A 447 4.54 0.37 -27.68
CA LEU A 447 5.92 0.06 -27.29
C LEU A 447 6.31 0.94 -26.09
N TRP A 448 5.84 0.58 -24.90
CA TRP A 448 5.92 1.43 -23.71
C TRP A 448 7.30 1.42 -23.02
N GLN A 449 8.22 0.53 -23.42
CA GLN A 449 9.64 0.59 -23.05
C GLN A 449 10.56 0.49 -24.28
N ASP A 450 11.86 0.68 -24.07
CA ASP A 450 12.89 0.65 -25.11
C ASP A 450 12.99 -0.71 -25.85
N VAL A 451 13.47 -0.64 -27.10
CA VAL A 451 13.83 -1.80 -27.92
C VAL A 451 15.33 -1.79 -28.14
N VAL A 452 16.02 -2.81 -27.62
CA VAL A 452 17.48 -2.85 -27.53
C VAL A 452 18.05 -4.00 -28.35
N LEU A 453 19.06 -3.73 -29.17
CA LEU A 453 19.89 -4.71 -29.86
C LEU A 453 21.19 -4.88 -29.08
N THR A 454 21.54 -6.12 -28.73
CA THR A 454 22.83 -6.46 -28.12
C THR A 454 23.60 -7.48 -28.95
N VAL A 455 24.92 -7.46 -28.82
CA VAL A 455 25.84 -8.41 -29.46
C VAL A 455 26.59 -9.24 -28.42
N SER A 456 26.80 -10.52 -28.71
CA SER A 456 27.65 -11.41 -27.92
C SER A 456 28.52 -12.29 -28.83
N GLY A 457 29.59 -12.84 -28.27
CA GLY A 457 30.34 -13.96 -28.83
C GLY A 457 29.64 -15.30 -28.57
N GLU A 458 30.44 -16.35 -28.41
CA GLU A 458 30.02 -17.74 -28.26
C GLU A 458 29.33 -18.10 -26.94
N ALA A 459 29.49 -17.27 -25.90
CA ALA A 459 28.77 -17.33 -24.64
C ALA A 459 28.02 -16.02 -24.36
N ARG A 460 26.85 -16.11 -23.74
CA ARG A 460 25.99 -14.98 -23.38
C ARG A 460 25.60 -15.02 -21.89
N LEU A 461 25.69 -13.89 -21.22
CA LEU A 461 25.26 -13.71 -19.83
C LEU A 461 23.74 -13.50 -19.75
N GLY A 462 23.09 -14.21 -18.81
CA GLY A 462 21.70 -14.00 -18.43
C GLY A 462 21.52 -12.91 -17.37
N ASP A 463 20.40 -12.94 -16.66
CA ASP A 463 20.14 -12.02 -15.53
C ASP A 463 20.79 -12.60 -14.26
N ALA A 464 21.96 -12.09 -13.89
CA ALA A 464 22.68 -12.58 -12.71
C ALA A 464 21.92 -12.24 -11.41
N HIS A 465 22.20 -13.01 -10.36
CA HIS A 465 21.67 -12.76 -9.02
C HIS A 465 22.82 -12.49 -8.06
N VAL A 466 22.77 -11.34 -7.38
CA VAL A 466 23.72 -10.95 -6.34
C VAL A 466 23.02 -11.02 -4.99
N VAL A 467 23.39 -11.98 -4.15
CA VAL A 467 22.84 -12.15 -2.81
C VAL A 467 23.84 -11.62 -1.79
N THR A 468 23.38 -10.77 -0.88
CA THR A 468 24.20 -10.16 0.16
C THR A 468 23.70 -10.54 1.55
N THR A 469 24.59 -10.96 2.44
CA THR A 469 24.25 -11.28 3.85
C THR A 469 25.23 -10.63 4.81
N LEU A 470 24.77 -10.31 6.03
CA LEU A 470 25.57 -9.69 7.08
C LEU A 470 25.76 -10.70 8.22
N PRO A 471 26.78 -11.59 8.16
CA PRO A 471 26.95 -12.66 9.14
C PRO A 471 27.30 -12.19 10.56
N LYS A 472 27.58 -10.90 10.74
CA LYS A 472 27.88 -10.30 12.05
C LYS A 472 26.89 -9.19 12.37
N ALA A 473 26.42 -9.15 13.60
CA ALA A 473 25.46 -8.16 14.08
C ALA A 473 25.99 -6.71 14.08
N ASP A 474 27.32 -6.51 14.04
CA ASP A 474 27.95 -5.20 13.92
C ASP A 474 28.10 -4.73 12.46
N ASN A 475 27.62 -5.54 11.50
CA ASN A 475 27.71 -5.31 10.06
C ASN A 475 29.15 -5.08 9.54
N SER A 476 30.17 -5.51 10.28
CA SER A 476 31.59 -5.32 9.91
C SER A 476 32.04 -6.19 8.73
N VAL A 477 31.22 -7.15 8.31
CA VAL A 477 31.48 -8.06 7.19
C VAL A 477 30.19 -8.26 6.41
N ALA A 478 30.28 -8.23 5.07
CA ALA A 478 29.24 -8.69 4.16
C ALA A 478 29.73 -9.83 3.28
N ASP A 479 28.95 -10.90 3.20
CA ASP A 479 29.20 -12.03 2.32
C ASP A 479 28.36 -11.86 1.03
N ILE A 480 29.04 -11.94 -0.11
CA ILE A 480 28.47 -11.72 -1.44
C ILE A 480 28.49 -13.03 -2.25
N GLU A 481 27.32 -13.54 -2.63
CA GLU A 481 27.18 -14.68 -3.55
C GLU A 481 26.68 -14.18 -4.91
N ILE A 482 27.36 -14.58 -5.99
CA ILE A 482 27.00 -14.19 -7.36
C ILE A 482 26.67 -15.45 -8.15
N THR A 483 25.43 -15.55 -8.62
CA THR A 483 24.99 -16.59 -9.56
C THR A 483 24.80 -15.97 -10.94
N ALA A 484 25.61 -16.41 -11.91
CA ALA A 484 25.56 -15.94 -13.29
C ALA A 484 25.00 -17.03 -14.21
N PRO A 485 23.77 -16.91 -14.74
CA PRO A 485 23.30 -17.73 -15.85
C PRO A 485 24.13 -17.44 -17.10
N ILE A 486 24.55 -18.49 -17.82
CA ILE A 486 25.37 -18.37 -19.02
C ILE A 486 24.85 -19.35 -20.08
N GLY A 487 24.54 -18.84 -21.27
CA GLY A 487 24.24 -19.66 -22.44
C GLY A 487 25.48 -19.88 -23.29
N ASN A 488 25.86 -21.13 -23.53
CA ASN A 488 26.81 -21.48 -24.59
C ASN A 488 26.06 -21.60 -25.92
N LEU A 489 26.36 -20.69 -26.84
CA LEU A 489 25.73 -20.56 -28.15
C LEU A 489 26.41 -21.43 -29.23
N THR A 490 27.46 -22.16 -28.87
CA THR A 490 28.11 -23.13 -29.75
C THR A 490 27.42 -24.50 -29.69
N GLY A 491 27.69 -25.35 -30.69
CA GLY A 491 27.19 -26.72 -30.73
C GLY A 491 27.99 -27.74 -29.90
N HIS A 492 28.99 -27.33 -29.12
CA HIS A 492 29.87 -28.22 -28.37
C HIS A 492 30.32 -27.61 -27.03
N PRO A 493 30.81 -28.39 -26.06
CA PRO A 493 31.30 -27.84 -24.81
C PRO A 493 32.50 -26.89 -25.02
N VAL A 494 32.50 -25.75 -24.34
CA VAL A 494 33.60 -24.76 -24.40
C VAL A 494 34.16 -24.49 -23.01
N GLN A 495 35.46 -24.20 -22.92
CA GLN A 495 36.06 -23.72 -21.68
C GLN A 495 35.91 -22.19 -21.62
N ALA A 496 35.30 -21.69 -20.55
CA ALA A 496 35.06 -20.27 -20.37
C ALA A 496 35.63 -19.78 -19.03
N VAL A 497 36.08 -18.53 -18.99
CA VAL A 497 36.49 -17.82 -17.78
C VAL A 497 35.41 -16.82 -17.43
N VAL A 498 34.81 -16.96 -16.25
CA VAL A 498 33.82 -16.01 -15.72
C VAL A 498 34.51 -15.13 -14.69
N THR A 499 34.43 -13.82 -14.88
CA THR A 499 35.04 -12.82 -14.01
C THR A 499 33.98 -11.91 -13.44
N ALA A 500 34.04 -11.67 -12.13
CA ALA A 500 33.19 -10.72 -11.42
C ALA A 500 34.08 -9.72 -10.66
N ALA A 501 33.82 -8.43 -10.83
CA ALA A 501 34.58 -7.37 -10.18
C ALA A 501 33.70 -6.18 -9.74
N PHE A 502 33.93 -5.68 -8.52
CA PHE A 502 33.27 -4.50 -7.94
C PHE A 502 34.13 -3.98 -6.78
N ASP A 503 34.18 -2.66 -6.52
CA ASP A 503 34.84 -2.06 -5.34
C ASP A 503 36.25 -2.59 -4.98
N GLY A 504 37.04 -2.96 -5.99
CA GLY A 504 38.38 -3.54 -5.80
C GLY A 504 38.40 -5.04 -5.50
N VAL A 505 37.24 -5.68 -5.31
CA VAL A 505 37.07 -7.13 -5.37
C VAL A 505 37.14 -7.59 -6.83
N SER A 506 37.88 -8.66 -7.09
CA SER A 506 37.93 -9.31 -8.40
C SER A 506 38.15 -10.81 -8.20
N VAL A 507 37.25 -11.61 -8.77
CA VAL A 507 37.30 -13.06 -8.72
C VAL A 507 37.12 -13.64 -10.12
N SER A 508 37.71 -14.80 -10.39
CA SER A 508 37.60 -15.44 -11.70
C SER A 508 37.58 -16.95 -11.56
N LYS A 509 36.71 -17.59 -12.35
CA LYS A 509 36.50 -19.05 -12.33
C LYS A 509 36.50 -19.59 -13.75
N THR A 510 37.33 -20.60 -14.00
CA THR A 510 37.30 -21.36 -15.25
C THR A 510 36.30 -22.49 -15.14
N VAL A 511 35.39 -22.59 -16.11
CA VAL A 511 34.34 -23.62 -16.16
C VAL A 511 34.25 -24.21 -17.56
N THR A 512 33.74 -25.44 -17.66
CA THR A 512 33.33 -26.03 -18.94
C THR A 512 31.83 -25.82 -19.11
N LEU A 513 31.43 -25.06 -20.12
CA LEU A 513 30.03 -24.80 -20.44
C LEU A 513 29.55 -25.82 -21.49
N ALA A 514 28.59 -26.67 -21.12
CA ALA A 514 27.89 -27.51 -22.09
C ALA A 514 27.05 -26.64 -23.07
N PRO A 515 26.73 -27.10 -24.28
CA PRO A 515 25.83 -26.40 -25.20
C PRO A 515 24.49 -26.05 -24.54
N GLY A 516 23.99 -24.83 -24.78
CA GLY A 516 22.74 -24.35 -24.21
C GLY A 516 22.90 -23.64 -22.87
N ALA A 517 21.84 -23.64 -22.06
CA ALA A 517 21.77 -22.89 -20.80
C ALA A 517 22.52 -23.59 -19.67
N GLY A 518 23.29 -22.82 -18.89
CA GLY A 518 23.92 -23.23 -17.65
C GLY A 518 24.04 -22.06 -16.67
N SER A 519 24.72 -22.29 -15.55
CA SER A 519 24.94 -21.26 -14.52
C SER A 519 26.27 -21.47 -13.80
N VAL A 520 26.89 -20.38 -13.38
CA VAL A 520 28.13 -20.37 -12.57
C VAL A 520 27.86 -19.65 -11.27
N VAL A 521 28.25 -20.27 -10.16
CA VAL A 521 28.18 -19.67 -8.81
C VAL A 521 29.59 -19.30 -8.37
N LEU A 522 29.73 -18.07 -7.87
CA LEU A 522 30.90 -17.51 -7.21
C LEU A 522 30.49 -17.16 -5.78
N SER A 523 31.09 -17.81 -4.77
CA SER A 523 30.70 -17.64 -3.37
C SER A 523 31.91 -17.40 -2.46
N PRO A 524 31.70 -16.86 -1.24
CA PRO A 524 32.78 -16.65 -0.28
C PRO A 524 33.52 -17.92 0.14
N ALA A 525 32.87 -19.09 0.02
CA ALA A 525 33.48 -20.38 0.33
C ALA A 525 34.61 -20.75 -0.64
N GLU A 526 34.50 -20.35 -1.91
CA GLU A 526 35.53 -20.55 -2.94
C GLU A 526 36.44 -19.32 -3.07
N PHE A 527 35.89 -18.12 -2.89
CA PHE A 527 36.59 -16.84 -3.04
C PHE A 527 36.45 -15.97 -1.78
N PRO A 528 37.40 -16.05 -0.82
CA PRO A 528 37.36 -15.24 0.41
C PRO A 528 37.28 -13.73 0.18
N GLN A 529 37.66 -13.24 -1.00
CA GLN A 529 37.53 -11.84 -1.42
C GLN A 529 36.07 -11.37 -1.49
N LEU A 530 35.12 -12.28 -1.64
CA LEU A 530 33.68 -11.99 -1.60
C LEU A 530 33.13 -11.85 -0.16
N SER A 531 33.98 -12.02 0.86
CA SER A 531 33.69 -11.62 2.24
C SER A 531 34.28 -10.23 2.48
N VAL A 532 33.50 -9.20 2.18
CA VAL A 532 33.90 -7.79 2.16
C VAL A 532 33.93 -7.25 3.58
N LYS A 533 35.09 -6.70 4.00
CA LYS A 533 35.26 -6.08 5.33
C LYS A 533 34.89 -4.60 5.29
N ASN A 534 34.20 -4.12 6.32
CA ASN A 534 33.70 -2.75 6.43
C ASN A 534 32.98 -2.30 5.14
N PRO A 535 31.98 -3.06 4.68
CA PRO A 535 31.27 -2.75 3.43
C PRO A 535 30.60 -1.38 3.53
N LYS A 536 30.50 -0.67 2.39
CA LYS A 536 29.58 0.46 2.27
C LYS A 536 28.18 -0.13 2.12
N LEU A 537 27.32 0.06 3.11
CA LEU A 537 25.98 -0.52 3.12
C LEU A 537 24.99 0.40 2.42
N TRP A 538 24.01 -0.18 1.75
CA TRP A 538 22.83 0.55 1.32
C TRP A 538 21.87 0.74 2.51
N TRP A 539 21.37 1.96 2.69
CA TRP A 539 20.36 2.30 3.69
C TRP A 539 19.18 3.05 3.06
N PRO A 540 17.96 2.85 3.59
CA PRO A 540 16.83 3.70 3.24
C PRO A 540 17.01 5.12 3.78
N ASN A 541 16.32 6.07 3.15
CA ASN A 541 16.37 7.50 3.47
C ASN A 541 16.18 7.74 4.98
N GLY A 542 17.09 8.53 5.55
CA GLY A 542 17.12 8.86 6.98
C GLY A 542 17.91 7.90 7.87
N TYR A 543 18.34 6.74 7.38
CA TYR A 543 19.08 5.73 8.17
C TYR A 543 20.56 5.59 7.79
N GLY A 544 21.00 6.18 6.67
CA GLY A 544 22.38 6.16 6.20
C GLY A 544 22.47 6.47 4.71
N ASP A 545 23.65 6.30 4.13
CA ASP A 545 23.85 6.49 2.70
C ASP A 545 23.24 5.32 1.89
N PRO A 546 22.54 5.57 0.78
CA PRO A 546 22.09 4.53 -0.15
C PRO A 546 23.27 4.08 -1.04
N ALA A 547 24.30 3.47 -0.46
CA ALA A 547 25.50 3.08 -1.20
C ALA A 547 25.17 2.03 -2.29
N LEU A 548 25.63 2.31 -3.51
CA LEU A 548 25.42 1.45 -4.69
C LEU A 548 26.77 1.07 -5.30
N HIS A 549 26.83 -0.15 -5.82
CA HIS A 549 28.02 -0.77 -6.37
C HIS A 549 27.77 -1.22 -7.80
N ASP A 550 28.78 -1.10 -8.66
CA ASP A 550 28.72 -1.58 -10.04
C ASP A 550 29.49 -2.91 -10.16
N LEU A 551 28.76 -4.02 -10.26
CA LEU A 551 29.32 -5.32 -10.60
C LEU A 551 29.59 -5.38 -12.11
N LYS A 552 30.86 -5.47 -12.49
CA LYS A 552 31.31 -5.85 -13.83
C LYS A 552 31.40 -7.37 -13.89
N LEU A 553 30.53 -7.99 -14.69
CA LEU A 553 30.49 -9.42 -14.92
C LEU A 553 30.85 -9.69 -16.38
N SER A 554 31.81 -10.57 -16.65
CA SER A 554 32.21 -10.94 -18.01
C SER A 554 32.43 -12.44 -18.15
N VAL A 555 32.17 -12.96 -19.34
CA VAL A 555 32.53 -14.33 -19.74
C VAL A 555 33.45 -14.28 -20.95
N ALA A 556 34.59 -14.97 -20.88
CA ALA A 556 35.58 -15.05 -21.95
C ALA A 556 35.85 -16.49 -22.39
N ILE A 557 36.08 -16.70 -23.69
CA ILE A 557 36.47 -17.98 -24.30
C ILE A 557 37.76 -17.72 -25.10
N ASP A 558 38.75 -18.61 -24.98
CA ASP A 558 40.06 -18.48 -25.63
C ASP A 558 40.74 -17.11 -25.41
N GLY A 559 40.55 -16.53 -24.22
CA GLY A 559 41.10 -15.23 -23.84
C GLY A 559 40.39 -14.02 -24.44
N GLN A 560 39.30 -14.20 -25.18
CA GLN A 560 38.48 -13.12 -25.75
C GLN A 560 37.16 -12.99 -24.98
N VAL A 561 36.80 -11.75 -24.61
CA VAL A 561 35.49 -11.48 -23.98
C VAL A 561 34.38 -11.80 -24.97
N SER A 562 33.50 -12.69 -24.55
CA SER A 562 32.33 -13.08 -25.32
C SER A 562 31.12 -12.21 -24.98
N ASP A 563 30.89 -11.95 -23.70
CA ASP A 563 29.81 -11.07 -23.25
C ASP A 563 30.18 -10.43 -21.92
N ASP A 564 29.68 -9.22 -21.67
CA ASP A 564 29.87 -8.50 -20.42
C ASP A 564 28.62 -7.69 -20.03
N LYS A 565 28.44 -7.53 -18.73
CA LYS A 565 27.35 -6.74 -18.14
C LYS A 565 27.85 -5.92 -16.97
N THR A 566 27.28 -4.73 -16.84
CA THR A 566 27.33 -3.95 -15.60
C THR A 566 26.00 -4.12 -14.89
N ILE A 567 26.04 -4.58 -13.63
CA ILE A 567 24.87 -4.77 -12.79
C ILE A 567 25.04 -3.91 -11.56
N ARG A 568 24.12 -2.98 -11.34
CA ARG A 568 24.08 -2.20 -10.11
C ARG A 568 23.42 -3.01 -9.00
N PHE A 569 23.98 -2.96 -7.80
CA PHE A 569 23.40 -3.58 -6.60
C PHE A 569 23.77 -2.79 -5.35
N GLY A 570 23.06 -3.01 -4.25
CA GLY A 570 23.39 -2.48 -2.92
C GLY A 570 23.68 -3.61 -1.94
N ILE A 571 24.69 -3.42 -1.08
CA ILE A 571 24.97 -4.37 0.00
C ILE A 571 24.07 -4.07 1.18
N ARG A 572 23.10 -4.94 1.44
CA ARG A 572 22.25 -4.88 2.64
C ARG A 572 21.68 -6.24 3.02
N GLN A 573 21.10 -6.36 4.20
CA GLN A 573 20.25 -7.49 4.56
C GLN A 573 18.89 -6.99 5.04
N ILE A 574 17.81 -7.69 4.67
CA ILE A 574 16.47 -7.45 5.21
C ILE A 574 16.02 -8.68 6.01
N THR A 575 15.44 -8.42 7.18
CA THR A 575 14.70 -9.39 8.00
C THR A 575 13.35 -8.80 8.40
N TYR A 576 12.43 -9.66 8.85
CA TYR A 576 11.04 -9.26 9.11
C TYR A 576 10.60 -9.76 10.49
N ASP A 577 10.02 -8.88 11.30
CA ASP A 577 9.27 -9.32 12.47
C ASP A 577 7.82 -9.57 12.06
N LEU A 578 7.40 -10.82 12.11
CA LEU A 578 6.07 -11.30 11.72
C LEU A 578 5.40 -12.02 12.88
N SER A 579 4.08 -12.10 12.81
CA SER A 579 3.31 -12.99 13.67
C SER A 579 2.78 -14.13 12.83
N LEU A 580 3.20 -15.36 13.10
CA LEU A 580 2.87 -16.53 12.27
C LEU A 580 2.19 -17.61 13.09
N MET A 581 1.18 -18.25 12.51
CA MET A 581 0.57 -19.44 13.10
C MET A 581 1.49 -20.64 12.86
N ASN A 582 1.86 -21.38 13.90
CA ASN A 582 2.64 -22.59 13.73
C ASN A 582 1.74 -23.83 13.49
N PRO A 583 2.31 -24.99 13.10
CA PRO A 583 1.52 -26.20 12.83
C PRO A 583 0.73 -26.73 14.03
N SER A 584 1.12 -26.40 15.27
CA SER A 584 0.37 -26.76 16.47
C SER A 584 -0.75 -25.77 16.82
N GLY A 585 -0.95 -24.72 16.02
CA GLY A 585 -2.04 -23.75 16.18
C GLY A 585 -1.74 -22.62 17.17
N HIS A 586 -0.48 -22.36 17.50
CA HIS A 586 -0.04 -21.22 18.30
C HIS A 586 0.42 -20.06 17.41
N LEU A 587 0.06 -18.84 17.81
CA LEU A 587 0.57 -17.63 17.17
C LEU A 587 1.93 -17.29 17.80
N ARG A 588 3.00 -17.31 16.99
CA ARG A 588 4.34 -16.93 17.40
C ARG A 588 4.70 -15.57 16.82
N ARG A 589 5.33 -14.71 17.62
CA ARG A 589 6.00 -13.51 17.10
C ARG A 589 7.45 -13.89 16.81
N VAL A 590 7.89 -13.73 15.57
CA VAL A 590 9.20 -14.22 15.10
C VAL A 590 9.91 -13.20 14.22
N GLU A 591 11.24 -13.20 14.27
CA GLU A 591 12.08 -12.60 13.24
C GLU A 591 12.45 -13.66 12.21
N ILE A 592 12.30 -13.34 10.92
CA ILE A 592 12.64 -14.26 9.82
C ILE A 592 13.75 -13.68 8.95
N ASP A 593 14.76 -14.50 8.69
CA ASP A 593 15.84 -14.26 7.73
C ASP A 593 15.67 -15.16 6.49
N PHE A 594 15.00 -14.64 5.46
CA PHE A 594 14.77 -15.38 4.21
C PHE A 594 16.07 -15.70 3.47
N SER A 595 17.10 -14.84 3.58
CA SER A 595 18.41 -15.14 2.99
C SER A 595 19.03 -16.38 3.66
N LYS A 596 18.86 -16.53 4.97
CA LYS A 596 19.28 -17.75 5.68
C LYS A 596 18.44 -18.96 5.31
N ALA A 597 17.12 -18.83 5.19
CA ALA A 597 16.23 -19.91 4.74
C ALA A 597 16.64 -20.43 3.35
N ARG A 598 16.88 -19.51 2.40
CA ARG A 598 17.41 -19.83 1.07
C ARG A 598 18.73 -20.58 1.11
N GLN A 599 19.70 -20.13 1.91
CA GLN A 599 21.00 -20.83 2.07
C GLN A 599 20.84 -22.27 2.56
N LEU A 600 19.78 -22.55 3.35
CA LEU A 600 19.47 -23.87 3.86
C LEU A 600 18.57 -24.70 2.90
N GLY A 601 18.10 -24.10 1.80
CA GLY A 601 17.11 -24.72 0.91
C GLY A 601 15.79 -25.00 1.62
N GLN A 602 15.35 -24.08 2.49
CA GLN A 602 14.17 -24.26 3.32
C GLN A 602 13.07 -23.27 2.94
N ASP A 603 11.85 -23.78 2.85
CA ASP A 603 10.66 -22.96 2.83
C ASP A 603 10.11 -22.85 4.26
N VAL A 604 9.94 -21.62 4.73
CA VAL A 604 9.68 -21.34 6.15
C VAL A 604 8.30 -20.75 6.40
N THR A 605 7.61 -20.25 5.38
CA THR A 605 6.29 -19.65 5.50
C THR A 605 5.29 -20.34 4.58
N ASP A 606 4.03 -20.38 4.99
CA ASP A 606 2.91 -20.87 4.20
C ASP A 606 1.94 -19.71 3.96
N GLY A 607 2.03 -19.12 2.77
CA GLY A 607 1.18 -18.05 2.29
C GLY A 607 -0.05 -18.51 1.51
N SER A 608 -0.33 -19.83 1.45
CA SER A 608 -1.53 -20.38 0.82
C SER A 608 -2.81 -19.89 1.50
N HIS A 609 -3.99 -20.13 0.90
CA HIS A 609 -5.25 -19.76 1.55
C HIS A 609 -5.42 -20.50 2.88
N GLU A 610 -5.02 -21.77 2.91
CA GLU A 610 -5.00 -22.66 4.06
C GLU A 610 -4.01 -22.18 5.13
N GLY A 611 -2.84 -21.70 4.69
CA GLY A 611 -1.78 -21.16 5.53
C GLY A 611 -2.09 -19.78 6.10
N VAL A 612 -2.91 -18.97 5.44
CA VAL A 612 -3.35 -17.68 5.98
C VAL A 612 -4.51 -17.88 6.94
N ARG A 613 -4.25 -17.61 8.22
CA ARG A 613 -5.17 -17.87 9.33
C ARG A 613 -5.66 -16.58 9.95
N LYS A 614 -6.93 -16.55 10.33
CA LYS A 614 -7.49 -15.48 11.16
C LYS A 614 -6.88 -15.55 12.56
N VAL A 615 -6.39 -14.41 13.05
CA VAL A 615 -5.78 -14.25 14.36
C VAL A 615 -6.40 -13.05 15.09
N PRO A 616 -6.18 -12.91 16.41
CA PRO A 616 -6.56 -11.70 17.12
C PRO A 616 -6.06 -10.44 16.40
N ASP A 617 -6.96 -9.46 16.21
CA ASP A 617 -6.69 -8.17 15.56
C ASP A 617 -6.30 -8.18 14.08
N GLY A 618 -6.23 -9.34 13.41
CA GLY A 618 -5.82 -9.36 12.01
C GLY A 618 -5.85 -10.73 11.35
N TRP A 619 -4.98 -10.90 10.36
CA TRP A 619 -4.69 -12.16 9.69
C TRP A 619 -3.17 -12.37 9.71
N ALA A 620 -2.74 -13.62 9.67
CA ALA A 620 -1.33 -13.99 9.68
C ALA A 620 -1.09 -15.13 8.70
N THR A 621 0.06 -15.12 8.02
CA THR A 621 0.58 -16.33 7.36
C THR A 621 0.96 -17.38 8.41
N SER A 622 1.19 -18.62 7.97
CA SER A 622 1.63 -19.70 8.86
C SER A 622 3.12 -20.00 8.67
N LEU A 623 3.72 -20.70 9.64
CA LEU A 623 4.99 -21.39 9.49
C LEU A 623 4.73 -22.74 8.84
N THR A 624 5.59 -23.13 7.89
CA THR A 624 5.65 -24.53 7.46
C THR A 624 6.19 -25.40 8.61
N ALA A 625 6.03 -26.72 8.51
CA ALA A 625 6.65 -27.65 9.48
C ALA A 625 8.19 -27.51 9.53
N GLN A 626 8.81 -27.17 8.40
CA GLN A 626 10.24 -26.88 8.34
C GLN A 626 10.57 -25.53 8.98
N GLY A 627 9.76 -24.51 8.73
CA GLY A 627 9.89 -23.18 9.33
C GLY A 627 9.81 -23.17 10.85
N ASP A 628 8.91 -23.96 11.45
CA ASP A 628 8.71 -24.01 12.90
C ASP A 628 9.96 -24.44 13.69
N SER A 629 10.84 -25.22 13.03
CA SER A 629 12.12 -25.70 13.58
C SER A 629 13.36 -25.07 12.94
N SER A 630 13.19 -24.14 11.99
CA SER A 630 14.30 -23.53 11.26
C SER A 630 15.06 -22.53 12.10
N VAL A 631 16.40 -22.52 11.97
CA VAL A 631 17.26 -21.48 12.57
C VAL A 631 17.12 -20.12 11.88
N ALA A 632 16.46 -20.05 10.72
CA ALA A 632 16.12 -18.80 10.05
C ALA A 632 14.94 -18.08 10.72
N VAL A 633 14.23 -18.75 11.63
CA VAL A 633 13.07 -18.23 12.38
C VAL A 633 13.45 -18.13 13.86
N ARG A 634 13.40 -16.93 14.44
CA ARG A 634 13.77 -16.68 15.84
C ARG A 634 12.61 -16.06 16.60
N ASP A 635 12.27 -16.57 17.78
CA ASP A 635 11.21 -15.98 18.60
C ASP A 635 11.57 -14.56 19.07
N ILE A 636 10.55 -13.70 19.09
CA ILE A 636 10.60 -12.36 19.65
C ILE A 636 9.70 -12.36 20.89
N PRO A 637 10.26 -12.15 22.09
CA PRO A 637 9.47 -12.14 23.32
C PRO A 637 8.43 -11.01 23.38
N ASP A 638 8.75 -9.86 22.78
CA ASP A 638 7.83 -8.72 22.69
C ASP A 638 6.75 -8.96 21.65
N THR A 639 5.50 -9.06 22.10
CA THR A 639 4.33 -9.33 21.27
C THR A 639 3.45 -8.10 21.06
N GLY A 640 3.83 -6.91 21.54
CA GLY A 640 2.99 -5.70 21.51
C GLY A 640 2.51 -5.28 20.12
N LEU A 641 3.33 -5.53 19.09
CA LEU A 641 3.01 -5.26 17.69
C LEU A 641 2.26 -6.39 16.97
N THR A 642 1.85 -7.46 17.66
CA THR A 642 1.11 -8.56 17.01
C THR A 642 -0.23 -8.06 16.44
N PRO A 643 -0.59 -8.41 15.19
CA PRO A 643 0.11 -9.28 14.24
C PRO A 643 1.02 -8.55 13.22
N TYR A 644 1.25 -7.26 13.38
CA TYR A 644 1.74 -6.34 12.35
C TYR A 644 3.22 -6.49 11.98
N LEU A 645 3.53 -6.32 10.70
CA LEU A 645 4.86 -6.34 10.11
C LEU A 645 5.80 -5.29 10.74
N VAL A 646 7.06 -5.66 10.97
CA VAL A 646 8.18 -4.72 11.07
C VAL A 646 9.25 -5.13 10.06
N ILE A 647 9.70 -4.18 9.25
CA ILE A 647 10.83 -4.37 8.33
C ILE A 647 12.11 -3.96 9.06
N LYS A 648 13.14 -4.81 8.98
CA LYS A 648 14.49 -4.47 9.45
C LYS A 648 15.45 -4.40 8.26
N VAL A 649 16.24 -3.35 8.18
CA VAL A 649 17.36 -3.24 7.22
C VAL A 649 18.65 -3.21 8.03
N ASN A 650 19.59 -4.10 7.69
CA ASN A 650 20.89 -4.24 8.35
C ASN A 650 20.77 -4.40 9.89
N GLY A 651 19.72 -5.09 10.34
CA GLY A 651 19.42 -5.32 11.76
C GLY A 651 18.65 -4.19 12.47
N VAL A 652 18.36 -3.08 11.79
CA VAL A 652 17.65 -1.92 12.38
C VAL A 652 16.19 -1.90 11.94
N LYS A 653 15.26 -1.75 12.90
CA LYS A 653 13.81 -1.55 12.62
C LYS A 653 13.60 -0.25 11.84
N ILE A 654 12.88 -0.31 10.73
CA ILE A 654 12.62 0.86 9.87
C ILE A 654 11.21 1.39 10.11
N ALA A 655 11.09 2.64 10.59
CA ALA A 655 9.82 3.35 10.64
C ALA A 655 9.41 3.68 9.19
N ALA A 656 8.57 2.82 8.60
CA ALA A 656 8.19 2.92 7.20
C ALA A 656 7.24 4.11 7.01
N ARG A 657 7.70 5.14 6.30
CA ARG A 657 6.97 6.38 6.02
C ARG A 657 6.96 6.59 4.52
N GLY A 658 5.79 6.63 3.92
CA GLY A 658 5.72 6.59 2.47
C GLY A 658 4.34 6.79 1.90
N GLY A 659 4.15 6.29 0.68
CA GLY A 659 2.86 6.29 0.01
C GLY A 659 2.79 5.34 -1.16
N ASN A 660 1.59 5.25 -1.71
CA ASN A 660 1.27 4.42 -2.85
C ASN A 660 1.58 5.16 -4.13
N TRP A 661 2.17 4.40 -5.04
CA TRP A 661 2.45 4.78 -6.41
C TRP A 661 1.57 3.94 -7.32
N GLY A 662 0.47 4.56 -7.79
CA GLY A 662 -0.49 3.93 -8.69
C GLY A 662 0.13 3.59 -10.03
N THR A 663 0.19 4.58 -10.93
CA THR A 663 1.00 4.51 -12.15
C THR A 663 1.85 5.77 -12.28
N ASP A 664 3.05 5.61 -12.84
CA ASP A 664 4.06 6.62 -13.15
C ASP A 664 3.50 7.84 -13.89
N ASP A 665 2.83 7.62 -15.01
CA ASP A 665 2.18 8.63 -15.82
C ASP A 665 1.10 7.91 -16.64
N TRP A 666 -0.12 8.42 -16.66
CA TRP A 666 -1.22 7.73 -17.35
C TRP A 666 -1.03 7.58 -18.87
N ARG A 667 -0.07 8.29 -19.47
CA ARG A 667 0.35 8.14 -20.86
C ARG A 667 1.66 7.35 -21.04
N LYS A 668 2.17 6.74 -19.96
CA LYS A 668 3.44 5.98 -19.90
C LYS A 668 4.63 6.78 -20.44
N ARG A 669 4.72 8.05 -20.03
CA ARG A 669 5.91 8.88 -20.23
C ARG A 669 6.92 8.56 -19.12
N VAL A 670 7.68 7.49 -19.32
CA VAL A 670 8.51 6.85 -18.28
C VAL A 670 9.97 7.30 -18.30
N ASP A 671 10.31 8.42 -18.96
CA ASP A 671 11.72 8.83 -19.03
C ASP A 671 12.24 9.32 -17.68
N ARG A 672 13.57 9.24 -17.48
CA ARG A 672 14.19 9.65 -16.22
C ARG A 672 13.90 11.12 -15.89
N ALA A 673 13.89 12.00 -16.88
CA ALA A 673 13.62 13.42 -16.70
C ALA A 673 12.20 13.69 -16.17
N ARG A 674 11.22 12.84 -16.52
CA ARG A 674 9.86 12.87 -15.98
C ARG A 674 9.81 12.32 -14.55
N LEU A 675 10.47 11.19 -14.29
CA LEU A 675 10.29 10.45 -13.03
C LEU A 675 11.15 10.96 -11.88
N GLU A 676 12.41 11.31 -12.13
CA GLU A 676 13.38 11.72 -11.11
C GLU A 676 12.87 12.87 -10.20
N PRO A 677 12.17 13.90 -10.69
CA PRO A 677 11.59 14.92 -9.82
C PRO A 677 10.64 14.37 -8.74
N TYR A 678 9.83 13.34 -9.05
CA TYR A 678 8.96 12.73 -8.05
C TYR A 678 9.77 12.03 -6.96
N PHE A 679 10.80 11.26 -7.32
CA PHE A 679 11.65 10.54 -6.37
C PHE A 679 12.42 11.51 -5.46
N ARG A 680 12.96 12.59 -6.03
CA ARG A 680 13.57 13.66 -5.25
C ARG A 680 12.60 14.28 -4.27
N LEU A 681 11.37 14.58 -4.70
CA LEU A 681 10.35 15.14 -3.81
C LEU A 681 9.96 14.17 -2.69
N HIS A 682 9.92 12.86 -2.93
CA HIS A 682 9.73 11.86 -1.85
C HIS A 682 10.88 11.87 -0.85
N HIS A 683 12.12 11.91 -1.34
CA HIS A 683 13.31 12.02 -0.50
C HIS A 683 13.29 13.30 0.35
N ASP A 684 12.98 14.44 -0.27
CA ASP A 684 12.89 15.76 0.38
C ASP A 684 11.73 15.82 1.39
N ALA A 685 10.66 15.04 1.19
CA ALA A 685 9.57 14.86 2.15
C ALA A 685 9.91 13.90 3.31
N HIS A 686 11.16 13.43 3.41
CA HIS A 686 11.63 12.46 4.40
C HIS A 686 10.91 11.10 4.35
N LEU A 687 10.30 10.77 3.20
CA LEU A 687 9.74 9.45 2.95
C LEU A 687 10.89 8.47 2.65
N ASN A 688 10.68 7.22 3.04
CA ASN A 688 11.65 6.13 2.87
C ASN A 688 11.04 4.87 2.25
N THR A 689 9.75 4.90 1.90
CA THR A 689 9.04 3.76 1.30
C THR A 689 8.08 4.23 0.20
N ILE A 690 8.02 3.47 -0.89
CA ILE A 690 7.00 3.54 -1.94
C ILE A 690 6.32 2.17 -2.01
N ARG A 691 4.99 2.14 -2.14
CA ARG A 691 4.29 0.93 -2.58
C ARG A 691 3.96 1.03 -4.07
N ASN A 692 4.52 0.14 -4.88
CA ASN A 692 4.18 -0.01 -6.29
C ASN A 692 2.83 -0.73 -6.40
N TRP A 693 1.74 0.04 -6.31
CA TRP A 693 0.38 -0.49 -6.24
C TRP A 693 0.03 -1.24 -7.53
N VAL A 694 -0.48 -2.46 -7.36
CA VAL A 694 -0.77 -3.47 -8.42
C VAL A 694 0.33 -3.63 -9.48
N GLY A 695 1.58 -3.29 -9.16
CA GLY A 695 2.74 -3.52 -10.03
C GLY A 695 2.73 -2.76 -11.36
N GLN A 696 2.04 -1.62 -11.48
CA GLN A 696 1.93 -0.92 -12.78
C GLN A 696 3.20 -0.17 -13.21
N ASN A 697 4.21 -0.13 -12.36
CA ASN A 697 5.51 0.50 -12.61
C ASN A 697 6.54 -0.64 -12.69
N THR A 698 7.18 -0.84 -13.84
CA THR A 698 8.04 -2.01 -14.09
C THR A 698 9.11 -1.70 -15.13
N GLU A 699 9.71 -0.53 -15.02
CA GLU A 699 10.79 -0.02 -15.86
C GLU A 699 12.08 0.16 -15.03
N ASP A 700 13.25 0.00 -15.66
CA ASP A 700 14.54 0.04 -14.97
C ASP A 700 14.71 1.35 -14.16
N VAL A 701 14.32 2.47 -14.76
CA VAL A 701 14.45 3.80 -14.16
C VAL A 701 13.67 3.98 -12.85
N PHE A 702 12.53 3.30 -12.69
CA PHE A 702 11.75 3.38 -11.45
C PHE A 702 12.52 2.78 -10.27
N TYR A 703 13.08 1.59 -10.47
CA TYR A 703 13.86 0.91 -9.44
C TYR A 703 15.25 1.52 -9.26
N ASP A 704 15.88 2.01 -10.34
CA ASP A 704 17.15 2.75 -10.25
C ASP A 704 17.01 4.01 -9.39
N LEU A 705 15.94 4.78 -9.59
CA LEU A 705 15.66 5.98 -8.80
C LEU A 705 15.31 5.61 -7.35
N ALA A 706 14.56 4.54 -7.13
CA ALA A 706 14.27 4.06 -5.77
C ALA A 706 15.58 3.68 -5.02
N ASP A 707 16.50 3.01 -5.70
CA ASP A 707 17.81 2.67 -5.15
C ASP A 707 18.63 3.90 -4.80
N GLU A 708 18.72 4.86 -5.74
CA GLU A 708 19.54 6.07 -5.61
C GLU A 708 19.04 7.02 -4.50
N TYR A 709 17.72 7.13 -4.34
CA TYR A 709 17.10 7.99 -3.33
C TYR A 709 16.86 7.30 -1.98
N GLY A 710 17.20 6.02 -1.85
CA GLY A 710 17.02 5.25 -0.62
C GLY A 710 15.55 4.97 -0.29
N LEU A 711 14.72 4.70 -1.29
CA LEU A 711 13.29 4.42 -1.10
C LEU A 711 13.04 2.92 -1.19
N LEU A 712 12.55 2.31 -0.10
CA LEU A 712 12.11 0.92 -0.11
C LEU A 712 10.89 0.76 -1.02
N VAL A 713 10.86 -0.28 -1.85
CA VAL A 713 9.71 -0.59 -2.72
C VAL A 713 8.97 -1.80 -2.17
N LEU A 714 7.70 -1.61 -1.78
CA LEU A 714 6.76 -2.72 -1.55
C LEU A 714 6.09 -3.02 -2.89
N ASN A 715 6.41 -4.16 -3.52
CA ASN A 715 6.06 -4.39 -4.92
C ASN A 715 4.87 -5.35 -5.07
N ASP A 716 3.73 -4.86 -5.55
CA ASP A 716 2.59 -5.71 -5.91
C ASP A 716 2.76 -6.37 -7.29
N PHE A 717 2.03 -7.45 -7.51
CA PHE A 717 1.71 -7.97 -8.85
C PHE A 717 0.33 -7.48 -9.33
N TRP A 718 0.00 -7.73 -10.59
CA TRP A 718 -1.10 -7.12 -11.36
C TRP A 718 -2.49 -7.65 -11.04
N ALA A 719 -2.84 -7.69 -9.76
CA ALA A 719 -4.13 -8.13 -9.25
C ALA A 719 -4.68 -7.18 -8.18
N SER A 720 -5.97 -6.91 -8.25
CA SER A 720 -6.75 -6.14 -7.28
C SER A 720 -8.14 -6.74 -7.22
N THR A 721 -9.15 -6.11 -6.63
CA THR A 721 -9.46 -6.25 -5.20
C THR A 721 -10.33 -7.49 -5.05
N GLN A 722 -10.05 -8.35 -4.06
CA GLN A 722 -10.81 -9.58 -3.88
C GLN A 722 -12.29 -9.28 -3.59
N ASP A 723 -13.18 -10.10 -4.14
CA ASP A 723 -14.64 -9.92 -4.08
C ASP A 723 -15.18 -8.65 -4.77
N TYR A 724 -14.32 -7.97 -5.53
CA TYR A 724 -14.69 -6.80 -6.32
C TYR A 724 -14.23 -6.94 -7.77
N GLN A 725 -12.93 -7.09 -8.06
CA GLN A 725 -12.43 -7.25 -9.44
C GLN A 725 -12.58 -8.67 -9.98
N LEU A 726 -12.44 -8.83 -11.29
CA LEU A 726 -12.27 -10.15 -11.93
C LEU A 726 -10.90 -10.76 -11.62
N GLU A 727 -10.82 -12.09 -11.66
CA GLU A 727 -9.58 -12.85 -11.49
C GLU A 727 -8.86 -13.03 -12.85
N PRO A 728 -7.52 -12.89 -12.92
CA PRO A 728 -6.75 -13.20 -14.12
C PRO A 728 -7.02 -14.62 -14.62
N GLN A 729 -7.31 -14.78 -15.92
CA GLN A 729 -7.66 -16.10 -16.48
C GLN A 729 -6.47 -16.82 -17.13
N ASP A 730 -5.44 -16.09 -17.57
CA ASP A 730 -4.22 -16.65 -18.18
C ASP A 730 -3.10 -16.77 -17.13
N VAL A 731 -3.26 -17.72 -16.21
CA VAL A 731 -2.30 -17.96 -15.10
C VAL A 731 -0.88 -18.23 -15.60
N PRO A 732 -0.64 -19.08 -16.63
CA PRO A 732 0.71 -19.30 -17.15
C PRO A 732 1.37 -18.02 -17.69
N LEU A 733 0.61 -17.17 -18.40
CA LEU A 733 1.12 -15.89 -18.88
C LEU A 733 1.45 -14.96 -17.71
N PHE A 734 0.58 -14.88 -16.70
CA PHE A 734 0.82 -14.08 -15.50
C PHE A 734 2.12 -14.51 -14.81
N LEU A 735 2.27 -15.81 -14.53
CA LEU A 735 3.46 -16.35 -13.88
C LEU A 735 4.72 -16.18 -14.74
N ALA A 736 4.63 -16.26 -16.07
CA ALA A 736 5.76 -15.98 -16.96
C ALA A 736 6.21 -14.51 -16.90
N ASN A 737 5.27 -13.57 -16.83
CA ASN A 737 5.58 -12.16 -16.63
C ASN A 737 6.20 -11.94 -15.24
N ALA A 738 5.63 -12.54 -14.19
CA ALA A 738 6.16 -12.42 -12.83
C ALA A 738 7.59 -12.97 -12.72
N ALA A 739 7.87 -14.13 -13.33
CA ALA A 739 9.19 -14.72 -13.35
C ALA A 739 10.24 -13.83 -14.04
N ASP A 740 9.91 -13.20 -15.18
CA ASP A 740 10.83 -12.26 -15.85
C ASP A 740 11.06 -11.00 -15.01
N VAL A 741 10.02 -10.47 -14.35
CA VAL A 741 10.11 -9.29 -13.47
C VAL A 741 10.97 -9.56 -12.24
N ILE A 742 10.73 -10.67 -11.54
CA ILE A 742 11.55 -11.07 -10.39
C ILE A 742 13.01 -11.26 -10.84
N GLY A 743 13.24 -12.04 -11.90
CA GLY A 743 14.59 -12.31 -12.41
C GLY A 743 15.34 -11.06 -12.85
N ARG A 744 14.62 -10.10 -13.45
CA ARG A 744 15.17 -8.83 -13.94
C ARG A 744 15.54 -7.87 -12.80
N TYR A 745 14.68 -7.74 -11.79
CA TYR A 745 14.77 -6.65 -10.81
C TYR A 745 15.21 -7.08 -9.39
N ARG A 746 15.39 -8.37 -9.11
CA ARG A 746 15.82 -8.88 -7.78
C ARG A 746 17.13 -8.28 -7.21
N ASN A 747 17.98 -7.67 -8.04
CA ASN A 747 19.23 -7.05 -7.58
C ASN A 747 19.05 -5.62 -7.04
N HIS A 748 17.87 -5.00 -7.21
CA HIS A 748 17.60 -3.67 -6.68
C HIS A 748 17.49 -3.72 -5.14
N PRO A 749 18.39 -3.05 -4.39
CA PRO A 749 18.29 -2.95 -2.94
C PRO A 749 17.04 -2.18 -2.48
N SER A 750 16.36 -1.42 -3.33
CA SER A 750 15.08 -0.80 -2.96
C SER A 750 13.98 -1.82 -2.69
N ILE A 751 13.84 -2.89 -3.47
CA ILE A 751 12.73 -3.85 -3.33
C ILE A 751 12.77 -4.49 -1.94
N ALA A 752 11.75 -4.28 -1.13
CA ALA A 752 11.71 -4.72 0.26
C ALA A 752 10.87 -5.99 0.45
N LEU A 753 9.79 -6.16 -0.31
CA LEU A 753 8.90 -7.33 -0.24
C LEU A 753 8.03 -7.42 -1.50
N TRP A 754 7.43 -8.60 -1.71
CA TRP A 754 6.53 -8.88 -2.83
C TRP A 754 5.10 -9.14 -2.35
N PHE A 755 4.12 -8.47 -2.97
CA PHE A 755 2.69 -8.66 -2.70
C PHE A 755 2.01 -9.38 -3.88
N GLY A 756 1.23 -10.41 -3.58
CA GLY A 756 0.44 -11.12 -4.59
C GLY A 756 -0.69 -10.27 -5.18
N ARG A 757 -1.40 -9.52 -4.34
CA ARG A 757 -2.63 -8.80 -4.72
C ARG A 757 -2.92 -7.58 -3.83
N ASN A 758 -3.45 -6.53 -4.45
CA ASN A 758 -4.11 -5.44 -3.75
C ASN A 758 -5.42 -5.88 -3.09
N GLU A 759 -5.56 -5.65 -1.78
CA GLU A 759 -6.79 -5.89 -1.02
C GLU A 759 -7.40 -7.29 -1.14
N GLY A 760 -6.57 -8.32 -1.04
CA GLY A 760 -7.02 -9.70 -1.14
C GLY A 760 -5.87 -10.68 -1.18
N ILE A 761 -6.14 -11.92 -1.51
CA ILE A 761 -5.13 -12.91 -1.92
C ILE A 761 -5.48 -13.32 -3.37
N PRO A 762 -4.50 -13.51 -4.29
CA PRO A 762 -4.77 -14.05 -5.62
C PRO A 762 -5.44 -15.42 -5.52
N GLN A 763 -6.19 -15.87 -6.53
CA GLN A 763 -6.69 -17.25 -6.56
C GLN A 763 -5.59 -18.31 -6.26
N PRO A 764 -5.89 -19.46 -5.63
CA PRO A 764 -4.89 -20.38 -5.07
C PRO A 764 -3.73 -20.73 -6.00
N ILE A 765 -4.02 -21.21 -7.21
CA ILE A 765 -3.00 -21.59 -8.21
C ILE A 765 -2.05 -20.43 -8.57
N LEU A 766 -2.55 -19.20 -8.57
CA LEU A 766 -1.74 -18.03 -8.87
C LEU A 766 -0.93 -17.60 -7.65
N ASN A 767 -1.53 -17.60 -6.46
CA ASN A 767 -0.87 -17.23 -5.21
C ASN A 767 0.30 -18.17 -4.88
N GLU A 768 0.07 -19.49 -4.95
CA GLU A 768 1.11 -20.50 -4.70
C GLU A 768 2.20 -20.45 -5.78
N GLY A 769 1.83 -20.19 -7.04
CA GLY A 769 2.78 -20.00 -8.13
C GLY A 769 3.68 -18.77 -7.92
N LEU A 770 3.12 -17.66 -7.45
CA LEU A 770 3.89 -16.45 -7.14
C LEU A 770 4.81 -16.65 -5.92
N GLU A 771 4.31 -17.30 -4.86
CA GLU A 771 5.12 -17.65 -3.69
C GLU A 771 6.32 -18.51 -4.08
N ALA A 772 6.10 -19.55 -4.89
CA ALA A 772 7.16 -20.42 -5.41
C ALA A 772 8.16 -19.64 -6.29
N LEU A 773 7.70 -18.77 -7.19
CA LEU A 773 8.59 -17.95 -8.00
C LEU A 773 9.44 -16.99 -7.18
N VAL A 774 8.88 -16.34 -6.16
CA VAL A 774 9.65 -15.47 -5.27
C VAL A 774 10.66 -16.29 -4.49
N HIS A 775 10.30 -17.45 -3.95
CA HIS A 775 11.23 -18.35 -3.27
C HIS A 775 12.39 -18.80 -4.18
N ASP A 776 12.08 -19.27 -5.39
CA ASP A 776 13.05 -19.91 -6.29
C ASP A 776 13.95 -18.90 -7.03
N LEU A 777 13.40 -17.74 -7.40
CA LEU A 777 14.10 -16.73 -8.20
C LEU A 777 14.70 -15.61 -7.35
N ASP A 778 14.09 -15.22 -6.23
CA ASP A 778 14.64 -14.21 -5.32
C ASP A 778 15.17 -14.90 -4.05
N GLY A 779 14.27 -15.46 -3.23
CA GLY A 779 14.60 -16.19 -2.01
C GLY A 779 15.23 -15.32 -0.90
N THR A 780 15.44 -14.02 -1.12
CA THR A 780 16.00 -13.11 -0.10
C THR A 780 14.95 -12.21 0.54
N ARG A 781 13.73 -12.18 -0.01
CA ARG A 781 12.64 -11.28 0.38
C ARG A 781 11.36 -12.05 0.68
N TRP A 782 10.52 -11.47 1.52
CA TRP A 782 9.24 -12.06 1.89
C TRP A 782 8.20 -11.86 0.77
N TYR A 783 7.45 -12.93 0.47
CA TYR A 783 6.21 -12.88 -0.30
C TYR A 783 5.00 -12.97 0.64
N THR A 784 3.99 -12.14 0.42
CA THR A 784 2.67 -12.34 1.02
C THR A 784 1.57 -12.08 0.01
N GLY A 785 0.53 -12.90 0.02
CA GLY A 785 -0.56 -12.80 -0.95
C GLY A 785 -1.33 -11.47 -0.87
N SER A 786 -1.29 -10.79 0.28
CA SER A 786 -2.14 -9.62 0.57
C SER A 786 -1.35 -8.38 0.96
N SER A 787 -1.64 -7.28 0.27
CA SER A 787 -1.16 -5.95 0.62
C SER A 787 -2.18 -5.14 1.44
N ASN A 788 -2.96 -5.75 2.36
CA ASN A 788 -3.76 -4.93 3.30
C ASN A 788 -4.04 -5.52 4.68
N ARG A 789 -4.13 -6.85 4.85
CA ARG A 789 -4.65 -7.42 6.12
C ARG A 789 -3.80 -8.53 6.73
N VAL A 790 -2.97 -9.19 5.93
CA VAL A 790 -2.12 -10.31 6.39
C VAL A 790 -0.83 -9.74 6.96
N ASN A 791 -0.68 -9.79 8.29
CA ASN A 791 0.34 -9.09 9.06
C ASN A 791 0.37 -7.57 8.82
N LEU A 792 -0.74 -7.00 8.37
CA LEU A 792 -0.90 -5.60 8.00
C LEU A 792 -2.18 -5.02 8.63
N GLN A 793 -2.28 -3.70 8.61
CA GLN A 793 -3.49 -2.97 9.00
C GLN A 793 -4.36 -2.73 7.76
N ASN A 794 -5.64 -3.08 7.87
CA ASN A 794 -6.64 -2.92 6.80
C ASN A 794 -6.59 -1.52 6.17
N SER A 795 -6.85 -1.46 4.86
CA SER A 795 -6.82 -0.23 4.08
C SER A 795 -7.79 0.83 4.59
N GLY A 796 -7.46 2.08 4.29
CA GLY A 796 -8.22 3.26 4.65
C GLY A 796 -7.94 3.77 6.07
N PRO A 797 -8.63 4.85 6.49
CA PRO A 797 -9.69 5.56 5.77
C PRO A 797 -9.18 6.28 4.52
N TYR A 798 -10.09 6.62 3.59
CA TYR A 798 -9.78 7.40 2.37
C TYR A 798 -10.50 8.77 2.31
N SER A 799 -11.55 8.93 3.13
CA SER A 799 -12.31 10.18 3.30
C SER A 799 -11.73 11.01 4.46
N TYR A 800 -12.03 12.31 4.52
CA TYR A 800 -11.63 13.17 5.64
C TYR A 800 -12.03 12.58 7.00
N LYS A 801 -11.06 12.56 7.92
CA LYS A 801 -11.23 12.30 9.35
C LYS A 801 -10.68 13.48 10.14
N GLU A 802 -11.23 13.66 11.34
CA GLU A 802 -10.71 14.64 12.29
C GLU A 802 -9.26 14.29 12.67
N PRO A 803 -8.31 15.25 12.65
CA PRO A 803 -6.90 15.01 12.91
C PRO A 803 -6.59 14.19 14.17
N GLN A 804 -7.36 14.41 15.25
CA GLN A 804 -7.22 13.71 16.54
C GLN A 804 -7.37 12.19 16.41
N THR A 805 -8.18 11.71 15.45
CA THR A 805 -8.44 10.26 15.27
C THR A 805 -7.20 9.51 14.78
N TYR A 806 -6.25 10.20 14.14
CA TYR A 806 -4.99 9.59 13.72
C TYR A 806 -4.06 9.22 14.88
N PHE A 807 -4.27 9.79 16.07
CA PHE A 807 -3.55 9.46 17.30
C PHE A 807 -4.25 8.39 18.15
N ALA A 808 -5.44 7.94 17.74
CA ALA A 808 -6.24 6.97 18.49
C ALA A 808 -6.64 5.78 17.60
N ASP A 809 -7.75 5.91 16.88
CA ASP A 809 -8.35 4.83 16.11
C ASP A 809 -7.45 4.33 14.97
N HIS A 810 -6.68 5.24 14.37
CA HIS A 810 -5.82 4.95 13.23
C HIS A 810 -4.33 4.84 13.60
N ALA A 811 -3.96 5.00 14.87
CA ALA A 811 -2.58 4.96 15.37
C ALA A 811 -2.07 3.52 15.60
N LYS A 812 -2.28 2.62 14.63
CA LYS A 812 -1.89 1.20 14.75
C LYS A 812 -1.50 0.55 13.44
N GLY A 813 -0.69 -0.50 13.60
CA GLY A 813 -0.21 -1.46 12.64
C GLY A 813 0.79 -0.94 11.61
N PHE A 814 0.98 -1.77 10.58
CA PHE A 814 1.65 -1.40 9.34
C PHE A 814 0.55 -1.16 8.31
N SER A 815 0.16 0.09 8.11
CA SER A 815 -0.88 0.44 7.15
C SER A 815 -0.24 0.85 5.83
N VAL A 816 -0.59 0.11 4.78
CA VAL A 816 -0.11 0.36 3.42
C VAL A 816 -0.97 1.35 2.65
N GLU A 817 -2.12 1.78 3.18
CA GLU A 817 -3.01 2.74 2.55
C GLU A 817 -3.80 3.53 3.60
N VAL A 818 -3.54 4.83 3.70
CA VAL A 818 -4.38 5.82 4.40
C VAL A 818 -4.45 7.09 3.56
N GLY A 819 -5.66 7.56 3.26
CA GLY A 819 -5.88 8.75 2.46
C GLY A 819 -6.87 9.73 3.07
N THR A 820 -6.83 10.95 2.58
CA THR A 820 -7.82 12.00 2.81
C THR A 820 -7.87 12.90 1.57
N PRO A 821 -9.00 13.55 1.24
CA PRO A 821 -9.04 14.53 0.16
C PRO A 821 -7.95 15.60 0.31
N SER A 822 -7.31 15.97 -0.81
CA SER A 822 -6.21 16.93 -0.86
C SER A 822 -6.26 17.77 -2.14
N PHE A 823 -6.99 18.89 -2.06
CA PHE A 823 -7.12 19.79 -3.20
C PHE A 823 -5.76 20.42 -3.56
N PRO A 824 -5.40 20.53 -4.86
CA PRO A 824 -4.09 20.99 -5.29
C PRO A 824 -3.94 22.51 -5.12
N THR A 825 -2.75 23.01 -5.44
CA THR A 825 -2.52 24.45 -5.51
C THR A 825 -3.45 25.10 -6.53
N LEU A 826 -3.77 26.38 -6.31
CA LEU A 826 -4.54 27.18 -7.27
C LEU A 826 -3.92 27.07 -8.67
N GLU A 827 -2.60 27.21 -8.75
CA GLU A 827 -1.86 27.27 -10.00
C GLU A 827 -1.89 25.93 -10.76
N ALA A 828 -1.81 24.80 -10.06
CA ALA A 828 -1.92 23.48 -10.67
C ALA A 828 -3.36 23.20 -11.15
N PHE A 829 -4.36 23.59 -10.35
CA PHE A 829 -5.76 23.44 -10.72
C PHE A 829 -6.11 24.26 -11.97
N GLU A 830 -5.63 25.51 -12.03
CA GLU A 830 -5.85 26.38 -13.18
C GLU A 830 -5.15 25.90 -14.45
N ALA A 831 -4.01 25.21 -14.31
CA ALA A 831 -3.31 24.60 -15.44
C ALA A 831 -4.07 23.39 -16.03
N ALA A 832 -4.91 22.73 -15.24
CA ALA A 832 -5.70 21.56 -15.65
C ALA A 832 -7.15 21.90 -16.04
N VAL A 833 -7.77 22.92 -15.43
CA VAL A 833 -9.22 23.18 -15.58
C VAL A 833 -9.48 24.52 -16.29
N PRO A 834 -10.35 24.56 -17.32
CA PRO A 834 -10.67 25.79 -18.06
C PRO A 834 -11.45 26.80 -17.21
N GLN A 835 -11.17 28.08 -17.42
CA GLN A 835 -11.67 29.19 -16.60
C GLN A 835 -13.20 29.19 -16.33
N PRO A 836 -14.08 28.88 -17.30
CA PRO A 836 -15.53 28.78 -17.05
C PRO A 836 -15.97 27.68 -16.06
N ASP A 837 -15.15 26.65 -15.85
CA ASP A 837 -15.45 25.49 -15.01
C ASP A 837 -14.75 25.50 -13.65
N ARG A 838 -13.92 26.53 -13.41
CA ARG A 838 -13.13 26.69 -12.18
C ARG A 838 -13.95 27.03 -10.94
N TRP A 839 -15.13 27.63 -11.08
CA TRP A 839 -16.01 27.93 -9.94
C TRP A 839 -17.46 28.18 -10.36
N PRO A 840 -18.47 27.70 -9.60
CA PRO A 840 -18.39 26.75 -8.48
C PRO A 840 -18.01 25.33 -8.95
N ILE A 841 -17.97 24.37 -8.01
CA ILE A 841 -17.73 22.93 -8.30
C ILE A 841 -18.59 22.49 -9.50
N SER A 842 -17.94 21.85 -10.47
CA SER A 842 -18.52 21.46 -11.77
C SER A 842 -18.17 20.02 -12.12
N ASP A 843 -18.67 19.50 -13.24
CA ASP A 843 -18.29 18.16 -13.70
C ASP A 843 -16.80 18.06 -14.03
N ALA A 844 -16.12 19.17 -14.39
CA ALA A 844 -14.67 19.14 -14.59
C ALA A 844 -13.92 18.84 -13.27
N TRP A 845 -14.45 19.31 -12.12
CA TRP A 845 -13.87 18.96 -10.82
C TRP A 845 -14.04 17.47 -10.53
N ALA A 846 -15.25 16.94 -10.76
CA ALA A 846 -15.55 15.52 -10.57
C ALA A 846 -14.73 14.64 -11.52
N TYR A 847 -14.55 15.06 -12.77
CA TYR A 847 -13.73 14.35 -13.75
C TYR A 847 -12.29 14.25 -13.27
N HIS A 848 -11.75 15.33 -12.67
CA HIS A 848 -10.44 15.37 -12.02
C HIS A 848 -10.50 14.93 -10.54
N ASP A 849 -11.31 13.92 -10.23
CA ASP A 849 -11.41 13.19 -8.95
C ASP A 849 -12.08 13.90 -7.75
N TRP A 850 -12.61 15.12 -7.88
CA TRP A 850 -13.26 15.82 -6.75
C TRP A 850 -14.73 15.36 -6.54
N HIS A 851 -14.93 14.13 -6.09
CA HIS A 851 -16.25 13.50 -6.06
C HIS A 851 -16.92 13.52 -4.67
N PRO A 852 -18.22 13.88 -4.52
CA PRO A 852 -18.91 13.87 -3.23
C PRO A 852 -19.27 12.47 -2.69
N THR A 853 -19.06 11.41 -3.48
CA THR A 853 -19.38 10.00 -3.18
C THR A 853 -18.19 9.10 -3.53
N GLY A 854 -18.27 7.80 -3.23
CA GLY A 854 -17.19 6.83 -3.45
C GLY A 854 -16.25 6.73 -2.24
N ASN A 855 -15.14 6.00 -2.39
CA ASN A 855 -14.18 5.76 -1.30
C ASN A 855 -13.58 7.07 -0.75
N GLY A 856 -13.22 7.99 -1.66
CA GLY A 856 -12.66 9.30 -1.34
C GLY A 856 -13.69 10.41 -1.13
N ALA A 857 -14.98 10.09 -0.92
CA ALA A 857 -16.07 11.06 -0.87
C ALA A 857 -15.70 12.39 -0.17
N THR A 858 -15.68 13.48 -0.94
CA THR A 858 -15.26 14.83 -0.48
C THR A 858 -16.30 15.48 0.43
N LYS A 859 -17.49 14.88 0.58
CA LYS A 859 -18.57 15.44 1.40
C LYS A 859 -18.13 15.70 2.84
N SER A 860 -17.47 14.76 3.51
CA SER A 860 -17.02 14.95 4.90
C SER A 860 -15.97 16.05 5.02
N PHE A 861 -15.12 16.22 4.00
CA PHE A 861 -14.16 17.32 3.91
C PHE A 861 -14.87 18.68 3.78
N LEU A 862 -15.85 18.79 2.88
CA LEU A 862 -16.62 20.03 2.66
C LEU A 862 -17.49 20.39 3.87
N ASP A 863 -18.10 19.40 4.52
CA ASP A 863 -18.86 19.58 5.76
C ASP A 863 -17.95 20.12 6.87
N ALA A 864 -16.76 19.52 7.06
CA ALA A 864 -15.77 19.96 8.05
C ALA A 864 -15.22 21.36 7.73
N MET A 865 -14.89 21.65 6.47
CA MET A 865 -14.48 22.98 6.02
C MET A 865 -15.55 24.02 6.35
N THR A 866 -16.81 23.74 6.02
CA THR A 866 -17.92 24.67 6.28
C THR A 866 -18.15 24.88 7.77
N ALA A 867 -18.07 23.81 8.57
CA ALA A 867 -18.22 23.88 10.02
C ALA A 867 -17.11 24.74 10.65
N LYS A 868 -15.84 24.45 10.33
CA LYS A 868 -14.65 25.04 10.96
C LYS A 868 -14.23 26.39 10.39
N LEU A 869 -14.33 26.58 9.07
CA LEU A 869 -13.77 27.73 8.35
C LEU A 869 -14.85 28.55 7.61
N GLY A 870 -16.11 28.10 7.63
CA GLY A 870 -17.21 28.70 6.89
C GLY A 870 -17.20 28.33 5.40
N PRO A 871 -18.37 28.45 4.72
CA PRO A 871 -18.50 28.02 3.33
C PRO A 871 -17.56 28.85 2.42
N PRO A 872 -16.90 28.21 1.44
CA PRO A 872 -16.04 28.91 0.48
C PRO A 872 -16.87 29.78 -0.47
N THR A 873 -16.33 30.94 -0.84
CA THR A 873 -17.03 31.95 -1.67
C THR A 873 -16.47 32.11 -3.08
N SER A 874 -15.25 31.63 -3.30
CA SER A 874 -14.48 31.65 -4.56
C SER A 874 -13.53 30.45 -4.60
N LEU A 875 -12.92 30.19 -5.76
CA LEU A 875 -11.88 29.15 -5.88
C LEU A 875 -10.67 29.48 -4.99
N GLU A 876 -10.26 30.75 -4.92
CA GLU A 876 -9.14 31.20 -4.10
C GLU A 876 -9.42 31.02 -2.61
N ASP A 877 -10.65 31.31 -2.16
CA ASP A 877 -11.05 31.06 -0.77
C ASP A 877 -11.19 29.54 -0.47
N PHE A 878 -11.67 28.77 -1.44
CA PHE A 878 -11.73 27.31 -1.36
C PHE A 878 -10.34 26.71 -1.20
N GLU A 879 -9.42 27.03 -2.10
CA GLU A 879 -8.05 26.52 -2.08
C GLU A 879 -7.33 26.94 -0.80
N ARG A 880 -7.45 28.20 -0.38
CA ARG A 880 -6.86 28.69 0.87
C ARG A 880 -7.32 27.88 2.10
N LYS A 881 -8.61 27.53 2.17
CA LYS A 881 -9.19 26.67 3.22
C LYS A 881 -8.73 25.23 3.09
N ALA A 882 -8.71 24.70 1.87
CA ALA A 882 -8.24 23.35 1.61
C ALA A 882 -6.76 23.18 2.00
N GLN A 883 -5.89 24.13 1.66
CA GLN A 883 -4.47 24.08 2.02
C GLN A 883 -4.23 24.12 3.54
N LEU A 884 -5.05 24.86 4.30
CA LEU A 884 -4.98 24.82 5.77
C LEU A 884 -5.31 23.43 6.32
N MET A 885 -6.36 22.80 5.81
CA MET A 885 -6.77 21.45 6.19
C MET A 885 -5.78 20.38 5.72
N ASN A 886 -5.28 20.49 4.48
CA ASN A 886 -4.29 19.59 3.89
C ASN A 886 -3.04 19.49 4.76
N TYR A 887 -2.51 20.63 5.23
CA TYR A 887 -1.35 20.64 6.14
C TYR A 887 -1.65 19.90 7.44
N GLU A 888 -2.77 20.23 8.07
CA GLU A 888 -3.16 19.68 9.38
C GLU A 888 -3.37 18.16 9.33
N THR A 889 -4.12 17.66 8.34
CA THR A 889 -4.45 16.23 8.26
C THR A 889 -3.24 15.37 7.90
N HIS A 890 -2.41 15.80 6.95
CA HIS A 890 -1.25 15.03 6.52
C HIS A 890 -0.16 14.99 7.58
N ARG A 891 0.00 16.08 8.35
CA ARG A 891 0.86 16.09 9.53
C ARG A 891 0.35 15.09 10.59
N ALA A 892 -0.96 15.13 10.90
CA ALA A 892 -1.55 14.27 11.92
C ALA A 892 -1.45 12.76 11.59
N ILE A 893 -1.52 12.37 10.31
CA ILE A 893 -1.34 10.96 9.89
C ILE A 893 -0.01 10.39 10.37
N PHE A 894 1.09 11.14 10.19
CA PHE A 894 2.43 10.68 10.57
C PHE A 894 2.77 10.96 12.04
N GLU A 895 2.32 12.08 12.62
CA GLU A 895 2.48 12.32 14.06
C GLU A 895 1.74 11.26 14.89
N GLY A 896 0.56 10.83 14.45
CA GLY A 896 -0.20 9.74 15.05
C GLY A 896 0.50 8.38 14.93
N MET A 897 1.17 8.11 13.80
CA MET A 897 2.07 6.96 13.68
C MET A 897 3.22 7.04 14.69
N ASN A 898 3.87 8.21 14.81
CA ASN A 898 5.02 8.40 15.68
C ASN A 898 4.65 8.21 17.16
N ALA A 899 3.47 8.68 17.58
CA ALA A 899 2.98 8.59 18.97
C ALA A 899 2.88 7.14 19.47
N GLU A 900 2.68 6.19 18.56
CA GLU A 900 2.50 4.75 18.83
C GLU A 900 3.58 3.89 18.15
N LEU A 901 4.70 4.50 17.76
CA LEU A 901 5.79 3.83 17.06
C LEU A 901 6.44 2.79 17.97
N TRP A 902 6.54 1.55 17.47
CA TRP A 902 7.05 0.36 18.17
C TRP A 902 6.21 -0.19 19.32
N THR A 903 5.13 0.49 19.70
CA THR A 903 4.14 -0.03 20.66
C THR A 903 2.98 -0.69 19.93
N ARG A 904 2.35 0.05 19.00
CA ARG A 904 1.17 -0.38 18.26
C ARG A 904 1.29 -0.15 16.76
N SER A 905 2.20 0.72 16.31
CA SER A 905 2.41 1.12 14.93
C SER A 905 3.84 0.88 14.47
N SER A 906 4.03 0.54 13.20
CA SER A 906 5.34 0.28 12.59
C SER A 906 5.52 0.88 11.20
N GLY A 907 4.42 1.23 10.51
CA GLY A 907 4.48 1.80 9.18
C GLY A 907 3.19 2.50 8.76
N ARG A 908 3.32 3.56 7.96
CA ARG A 908 2.22 4.32 7.38
C ARG A 908 2.54 4.74 5.95
N LEU A 909 1.74 4.29 5.00
CA LEU A 909 1.80 4.70 3.61
C LEU A 909 0.53 5.45 3.21
N LEU A 910 0.70 6.65 2.64
CA LEU A 910 -0.37 7.46 2.10
C LEU A 910 -1.04 6.81 0.88
N TRP A 911 -2.36 6.89 0.79
CA TRP A 911 -3.11 6.80 -0.45
C TRP A 911 -3.46 8.25 -0.82
N MET A 912 -2.66 8.94 -1.64
CA MET A 912 -1.46 8.54 -2.37
C MET A 912 -0.38 9.63 -2.25
N THR A 913 0.84 9.38 -2.69
CA THR A 913 1.88 10.44 -2.66
C THR A 913 1.84 11.32 -3.91
N GLN A 914 1.69 10.72 -5.09
CA GLN A 914 1.65 11.44 -6.36
C GLN A 914 0.57 10.88 -7.27
N PRO A 915 -0.03 11.72 -8.12
CA PRO A 915 -1.04 11.29 -9.08
C PRO A 915 -0.40 10.89 -10.43
N ALA A 916 -1.11 10.06 -11.19
CA ALA A 916 -0.72 9.68 -12.56
C ALA A 916 -1.06 10.72 -13.63
N TRP A 917 -1.94 11.65 -13.29
CA TRP A 917 -2.57 12.64 -14.16
C TRP A 917 -3.02 13.83 -13.29
N PRO A 918 -3.51 14.96 -13.86
CA PRO A 918 -3.98 16.07 -13.03
C PRO A 918 -5.20 15.68 -12.17
N SER A 919 -4.94 15.36 -10.90
CA SER A 919 -5.94 14.94 -9.92
C SER A 919 -6.21 16.03 -8.89
N THR A 920 -7.29 15.90 -8.12
CA THR A 920 -7.61 16.79 -6.99
C THR A 920 -7.74 16.10 -5.63
N MET A 921 -7.34 14.84 -5.52
CA MET A 921 -7.54 14.02 -4.33
C MET A 921 -6.30 13.22 -3.97
N TRP A 922 -6.16 12.89 -2.67
CA TRP A 922 -5.25 11.91 -2.08
C TRP A 922 -3.75 12.21 -2.13
N GLN A 923 -3.29 12.92 -3.15
CA GLN A 923 -1.91 13.31 -3.42
C GLN A 923 -1.33 14.34 -2.44
N ILE A 924 0.01 14.39 -2.31
CA ILE A 924 0.71 15.47 -1.59
C ILE A 924 1.33 16.52 -2.55
N LEU A 925 1.47 16.16 -3.82
CA LEU A 925 2.01 16.99 -4.90
C LEU A 925 1.17 16.80 -6.17
N SER A 926 1.28 17.71 -7.13
CA SER A 926 0.58 17.64 -8.41
C SER A 926 1.37 16.88 -9.48
N HIS A 927 0.68 16.42 -10.52
CA HIS A 927 1.24 15.76 -11.72
C HIS A 927 2.34 16.57 -12.45
N ASP A 928 2.38 17.87 -12.24
CA ASP A 928 3.39 18.79 -12.78
C ASP A 928 4.47 19.17 -11.75
N TYR A 929 4.58 18.42 -10.65
CA TYR A 929 5.57 18.58 -9.57
C TYR A 929 5.31 19.72 -8.58
N ASP A 930 4.19 20.44 -8.69
CA ASP A 930 3.86 21.50 -7.72
C ASP A 930 3.49 20.91 -6.35
N THR A 931 4.05 21.45 -5.26
CA THR A 931 3.91 20.90 -3.91
C THR A 931 2.83 21.61 -3.10
N HIS A 932 1.94 20.84 -2.47
CA HIS A 932 0.79 21.37 -1.73
C HIS A 932 1.13 21.54 -0.27
N ALA A 933 0.24 22.13 0.52
CA ALA A 933 0.40 22.14 1.97
C ALA A 933 0.41 20.72 2.58
N ALA A 934 -0.21 19.74 1.90
CA ALA A 934 -0.13 18.33 2.24
C ALA A 934 1.31 17.81 2.24
N PHE A 935 2.11 18.17 1.22
CA PHE A 935 3.54 17.84 1.14
C PHE A 935 4.29 18.34 2.37
N TYR A 936 4.10 19.60 2.76
CA TYR A 936 4.84 20.19 3.87
C TYR A 936 4.33 19.72 5.24
N GLY A 937 3.04 19.37 5.36
CA GLY A 937 2.51 18.68 6.53
C GLY A 937 3.15 17.29 6.71
N THR A 938 3.26 16.51 5.62
CA THR A 938 3.97 15.23 5.60
C THR A 938 5.45 15.39 5.91
N GLN A 939 6.15 16.28 5.19
CA GLN A 939 7.57 16.57 5.39
C GLN A 939 7.85 16.94 6.85
N LYS A 940 7.02 17.80 7.45
CA LYS A 940 7.16 18.20 8.86
C LYS A 940 7.08 17.01 9.82
N ALA A 941 6.05 16.17 9.68
CA ALA A 941 5.84 15.04 10.59
C ALA A 941 6.79 13.85 10.34
N ALA A 942 7.42 13.79 9.16
CA ALA A 942 8.35 12.74 8.78
C ALA A 942 9.82 13.07 9.08
N GLU A 943 10.12 14.25 9.65
CA GLU A 943 11.46 14.62 10.13
C GLU A 943 12.10 13.48 10.95
N ILE A 944 13.42 13.29 10.78
CA ILE A 944 14.15 12.24 11.52
C ILE A 944 14.19 12.53 13.02
N VAL A 945 14.41 13.80 13.38
CA VAL A 945 14.22 14.29 14.75
C VAL A 945 13.08 15.28 14.71
N HIS A 946 12.01 14.99 15.43
CA HIS A 946 10.76 15.76 15.36
C HIS A 946 10.20 16.07 16.74
N VAL A 947 9.70 17.30 16.91
CA VAL A 947 8.91 17.68 18.08
C VAL A 947 7.43 17.76 17.69
N GLN A 948 6.59 17.05 18.45
CA GLN A 948 5.16 17.02 18.19
C GLN A 948 4.33 17.14 19.48
N MET A 949 3.03 17.35 19.29
CA MET A 949 2.02 17.33 20.35
C MET A 949 0.89 16.38 19.97
N SER A 950 0.63 15.40 20.82
CA SER A 950 -0.52 14.51 20.74
C SER A 950 -1.81 15.33 20.81
N LEU A 951 -2.63 15.28 19.76
CA LEU A 951 -3.85 16.10 19.68
C LEU A 951 -4.99 15.69 20.65
N PRO A 952 -5.15 14.41 21.04
CA PRO A 952 -6.19 14.03 22.01
C PRO A 952 -6.01 14.59 23.42
N ASP A 953 -4.76 14.70 23.89
CA ASP A 953 -4.44 15.02 25.29
C ASP A 953 -3.37 16.11 25.47
N HIS A 954 -2.88 16.70 24.37
CA HIS A 954 -1.85 17.74 24.34
C HIS A 954 -0.51 17.34 24.97
N ARG A 955 -0.21 16.04 25.04
CA ARG A 955 1.10 15.57 25.47
C ARG A 955 2.17 15.93 24.45
N LEU A 956 3.29 16.47 24.92
CA LEU A 956 4.44 16.83 24.10
C LEU A 956 5.35 15.63 23.92
N GLU A 957 5.88 15.41 22.72
CA GLU A 957 6.64 14.22 22.38
C GLU A 957 7.90 14.57 21.59
N LEU A 958 8.99 13.85 21.88
CA LEU A 958 10.23 13.88 21.10
C LEU A 958 10.34 12.58 20.31
N VAL A 959 10.30 12.70 18.99
CA VAL A 959 10.52 11.59 18.07
C VAL A 959 11.97 11.61 17.60
N ASN A 960 12.67 10.49 17.77
CA ASN A 960 14.02 10.28 17.25
C ASN A 960 14.03 9.01 16.40
N ASN A 961 13.78 9.14 15.11
CA ASN A 961 13.90 8.05 14.14
C ASN A 961 15.36 7.80 13.69
N GLY A 962 16.32 8.57 14.22
CA GLY A 962 17.74 8.43 13.92
C GLY A 962 18.44 7.34 14.73
N LEU A 963 19.68 7.03 14.33
CA LEU A 963 20.47 5.94 14.94
C LEU A 963 21.28 6.36 16.18
N THR A 964 21.24 7.64 16.56
CA THR A 964 22.01 8.17 17.69
C THR A 964 21.04 8.68 18.77
N PRO A 965 21.23 8.32 20.06
CA PRO A 965 20.44 8.87 21.15
C PRO A 965 20.60 10.39 21.28
N ILE A 966 19.54 11.06 21.77
CA ILE A 966 19.52 12.49 22.08
C ILE A 966 19.41 12.64 23.59
N ALA A 967 20.30 13.43 24.19
CA ALA A 967 20.31 13.69 25.62
C ALA A 967 20.29 15.20 25.92
N GLY A 968 19.55 15.59 26.94
CA GLY A 968 19.44 16.95 27.46
C GLY A 968 18.78 17.94 26.49
N ALA A 969 17.98 17.47 25.53
CA ALA A 969 17.32 18.39 24.59
C ALA A 969 16.28 19.24 25.34
N SER A 970 16.22 20.52 24.98
CA SER A 970 15.23 21.46 25.52
C SER A 970 14.04 21.56 24.58
N LEU A 971 12.84 21.35 25.12
CA LEU A 971 11.56 21.50 24.42
C LEU A 971 10.85 22.72 24.99
N ARG A 972 10.65 23.76 24.18
CA ARG A 972 9.94 24.99 24.56
C ARG A 972 8.58 25.04 23.87
N ALA A 973 7.50 25.21 24.63
CA ALA A 973 6.16 25.47 24.11
C ALA A 973 5.74 26.92 24.40
N ARG A 974 5.24 27.61 23.37
CA ARG A 974 4.67 28.96 23.45
C ARG A 974 3.23 28.93 22.95
N VAL A 975 2.30 29.38 23.79
CA VAL A 975 0.88 29.50 23.46
C VAL A 975 0.56 30.98 23.23
N VAL A 976 0.04 31.31 22.06
CA VAL A 976 -0.18 32.68 21.60
C VAL A 976 -1.63 32.82 21.12
N GLY A 977 -2.29 33.93 21.43
CA GLY A 977 -3.60 34.26 20.88
C GLY A 977 -3.53 34.56 19.38
N LEU A 978 -4.67 34.49 18.68
CA LEU A 978 -4.74 34.92 17.27
C LEU A 978 -4.47 36.42 17.08
N ASP A 979 -4.48 37.21 18.15
CA ASP A 979 -4.09 38.61 18.19
C ASP A 979 -2.59 38.84 18.45
N GLY A 980 -1.81 37.76 18.58
CA GLY A 980 -0.36 37.80 18.84
C GLY A 980 0.03 37.91 20.31
N LYS A 981 -0.92 38.01 21.25
CA LYS A 981 -0.58 38.06 22.68
C LYS A 981 -0.07 36.72 23.19
N ALA A 982 1.07 36.73 23.87
CA ALA A 982 1.57 35.55 24.58
C ALA A 982 0.63 35.21 25.76
N LEU A 983 0.20 33.95 25.83
CA LEU A 983 -0.73 33.45 26.85
C LEU A 983 -0.01 32.53 27.85
N ALA A 984 0.89 31.68 27.35
CA ALA A 984 1.70 30.81 28.17
C ALA A 984 3.03 30.49 27.49
N GLU A 985 4.06 30.25 28.29
CA GLU A 985 5.35 29.76 27.83
C GLU A 985 5.96 28.84 28.87
N ARG A 986 6.48 27.69 28.43
CA ARG A 986 7.10 26.67 29.27
C ARG A 986 8.25 25.99 28.51
N THR A 987 9.23 25.51 29.26
CA THR A 987 10.36 24.74 28.75
C THR A 987 10.59 23.51 29.61
N TRP A 988 10.87 22.39 28.97
CA TRP A 988 11.21 21.12 29.60
C TRP A 988 12.51 20.57 29.00
N TRP A 989 13.08 19.58 29.67
CA TRP A 989 14.23 18.81 29.18
C TRP A 989 13.79 17.37 28.95
N ILE A 990 14.19 16.81 27.82
CA ILE A 990 13.76 15.49 27.38
C ILE A 990 14.91 14.76 26.68
N ASP A 991 15.00 13.46 26.95
CA ASP A 991 15.93 12.54 26.31
C ASP A 991 15.16 11.63 25.35
N ALA A 992 15.81 11.16 24.29
CA ALA A 992 15.25 10.13 23.42
C ALA A 992 16.31 9.10 23.05
N ALA A 993 15.96 7.81 23.18
CA ALA A 993 16.78 6.74 22.66
C ALA A 993 16.84 6.81 21.12
N ALA A 994 17.83 6.16 20.51
CA ALA A 994 17.83 5.98 19.06
C ALA A 994 16.57 5.21 18.62
N ASN A 995 16.01 5.59 17.47
CA ASN A 995 14.86 4.96 16.83
C ASN A 995 13.65 4.76 17.79
N SER A 996 13.24 5.82 18.49
CA SER A 996 12.20 5.80 19.51
C SER A 996 11.37 7.09 19.58
N THR A 997 10.21 7.01 20.22
CA THR A 997 9.40 8.18 20.60
C THR A 997 9.36 8.27 22.12
N THR A 998 9.80 9.41 22.66
CA THR A 998 9.71 9.69 24.10
C THR A 998 8.51 10.58 24.37
N GLN A 999 7.68 10.15 25.32
CA GLN A 999 6.57 10.93 25.82
C GLN A 999 7.02 11.89 26.92
N GLY A 1000 6.67 13.17 26.77
CA GLY A 1000 6.96 14.25 27.71
C GLY A 1000 5.71 14.72 28.48
N GLU A 1001 5.75 15.99 28.88
CA GLU A 1001 4.70 16.61 29.71
C GLU A 1001 3.44 16.96 28.91
N VAL A 1002 2.31 17.07 29.62
CA VAL A 1002 1.03 17.51 29.06
C VAL A 1002 0.95 19.04 29.08
N LEU A 1003 0.73 19.65 27.91
CA LEU A 1003 0.52 21.09 27.79
C LEU A 1003 -0.93 21.44 28.15
N ASP A 1004 -1.14 22.11 29.28
CA ASP A 1004 -2.47 22.59 29.65
C ASP A 1004 -2.92 23.76 28.76
N LEU A 1005 -3.94 23.50 27.94
CA LEU A 1005 -4.57 24.47 27.05
C LEU A 1005 -6.00 24.84 27.50
N THR A 1006 -6.44 24.37 28.67
CA THR A 1006 -7.83 24.52 29.15
C THR A 1006 -8.22 25.98 29.28
N GLU A 1007 -7.45 26.77 30.03
CA GLU A 1007 -7.71 28.20 30.24
C GLU A 1007 -7.47 29.03 28.95
N PRO A 1008 -6.34 28.88 28.22
CA PRO A 1008 -6.14 29.59 26.96
C PRO A 1008 -7.27 29.39 25.94
N LEU A 1009 -7.74 28.15 25.73
CA LEU A 1009 -8.83 27.85 24.80
C LEU A 1009 -10.18 28.35 25.31
N ALA A 1010 -10.45 28.26 26.62
CA ALA A 1010 -11.68 28.82 27.20
C ALA A 1010 -11.74 30.35 27.02
N ALA A 1011 -10.63 31.05 27.23
CA ALA A 1011 -10.55 32.50 27.16
C ALA A 1011 -10.53 33.04 25.71
N GLN A 1012 -9.72 32.44 24.84
CA GLN A 1012 -9.52 32.95 23.47
C GLN A 1012 -10.40 32.26 22.43
N GLY A 1013 -10.92 31.05 22.71
CA GLY A 1013 -11.62 30.19 21.76
C GLY A 1013 -10.69 29.49 20.76
N ALA A 1014 -9.64 30.17 20.29
CA ALA A 1014 -8.61 29.61 19.42
C ALA A 1014 -7.23 30.21 19.75
N VAL A 1015 -6.19 29.39 19.63
CA VAL A 1015 -4.79 29.73 19.94
C VAL A 1015 -3.84 29.12 18.92
N VAL A 1016 -2.62 29.66 18.88
CA VAL A 1016 -1.47 29.08 18.18
C VAL A 1016 -0.50 28.53 19.22
N VAL A 1017 -0.06 27.28 19.04
CA VAL A 1017 0.97 26.63 19.87
C VAL A 1017 2.22 26.46 19.02
N ARG A 1018 3.34 27.02 19.47
CA ARG A 1018 4.66 26.88 18.85
C ARG A 1018 5.54 26.01 19.73
N LEU A 1019 6.10 24.95 19.15
CA LEU A 1019 7.09 24.07 19.75
C LEU A 1019 8.46 24.35 19.12
N ASP A 1020 9.49 24.51 19.94
CA ASP A 1020 10.87 24.60 19.52
C ASP A 1020 11.70 23.58 20.30
N LEU A 1021 12.41 22.72 19.58
CA LEU A 1021 13.34 21.75 20.13
C LEU A 1021 14.77 22.17 19.82
N ALA A 1022 15.62 22.20 20.84
CA ALA A 1022 17.04 22.43 20.69
C ALA A 1022 17.86 21.39 21.46
N ALA A 1023 19.03 21.04 20.93
CA ALA A 1023 20.00 20.18 21.61
C ALA A 1023 20.48 20.83 22.93
N ALA A 1024 21.20 20.07 23.75
CA ALA A 1024 21.74 20.54 25.03
C ALA A 1024 22.65 21.78 24.90
N ASP A 1025 23.28 21.98 23.74
CA ASP A 1025 24.12 23.14 23.42
C ASP A 1025 23.34 24.34 22.83
N GLY A 1026 22.02 24.21 22.67
CA GLY A 1026 21.15 25.23 22.10
C GLY A 1026 20.99 25.17 20.58
N THR A 1027 21.61 24.21 19.88
CA THR A 1027 21.43 24.02 18.43
C THR A 1027 19.98 23.65 18.11
N PRO A 1028 19.25 24.39 17.26
CA PRO A 1028 17.89 24.03 16.86
C PRO A 1028 17.86 22.68 16.15
N MET A 1029 16.95 21.80 16.57
CA MET A 1029 16.81 20.45 16.00
C MET A 1029 15.50 20.29 15.21
N SER A 1030 14.39 20.78 15.76
CA SER A 1030 13.08 20.73 15.11
C SER A 1030 12.20 21.87 15.63
N SER A 1031 11.16 22.20 14.88
CA SER A 1031 10.11 23.09 15.36
C SER A 1031 8.80 22.85 14.63
N ASN A 1032 7.70 23.05 15.35
CA ASN A 1032 6.35 22.74 14.87
C ASN A 1032 5.35 23.78 15.40
N LEU A 1033 4.25 24.00 14.68
CA LEU A 1033 3.25 25.01 15.02
C LEU A 1033 1.84 24.50 14.76
N TYR A 1034 0.97 24.60 15.76
CA TYR A 1034 -0.42 24.15 15.70
C TYR A 1034 -1.35 25.34 15.82
N TRP A 1035 -2.44 25.35 15.06
CA TRP A 1035 -3.60 26.22 15.29
C TRP A 1035 -4.70 25.35 15.90
N LEU A 1036 -5.12 25.68 17.13
CA LEU A 1036 -6.11 24.90 17.85
C LEU A 1036 -7.30 25.77 18.20
N ALA A 1037 -8.48 25.17 18.15
CA ALA A 1037 -9.72 25.80 18.58
C ALA A 1037 -10.45 24.87 19.54
N ARG A 1038 -11.21 25.45 20.46
CA ARG A 1038 -12.02 24.71 21.45
C ARG A 1038 -13.06 23.82 20.78
N ASP A 1039 -13.64 24.29 19.68
CA ASP A 1039 -14.70 23.65 18.92
C ASP A 1039 -14.73 24.21 17.48
N ALA A 1040 -15.58 23.63 16.63
CA ALA A 1040 -15.73 24.04 15.23
C ALA A 1040 -16.20 25.50 15.08
N GLU A 1041 -17.04 26.00 15.99
CA GLU A 1041 -17.51 27.38 15.96
C GLU A 1041 -16.36 28.36 16.24
N ALA A 1042 -15.57 28.09 17.27
CA ALA A 1042 -14.40 28.89 17.62
C ALA A 1042 -13.31 28.84 16.54
N SER A 1043 -13.20 27.73 15.79
CA SER A 1043 -12.27 27.60 14.65
C SER A 1043 -12.53 28.67 13.57
N ARG A 1044 -13.77 29.16 13.44
CA ARG A 1044 -14.12 30.22 12.47
C ARG A 1044 -13.38 31.53 12.71
N LYS A 1045 -12.85 31.74 13.94
CA LYS A 1045 -11.98 32.88 14.24
C LYS A 1045 -10.70 32.90 13.39
N LEU A 1046 -10.21 31.74 12.94
CA LEU A 1046 -9.09 31.65 12.00
C LEU A 1046 -9.43 32.36 10.69
N SER A 1047 -10.65 32.21 10.18
CA SER A 1047 -11.07 32.82 8.91
C SER A 1047 -11.28 34.33 9.01
N ALA A 1048 -11.46 34.83 10.24
CA ALA A 1048 -11.59 36.26 10.55
C ALA A 1048 -10.25 36.94 10.87
N MET A 1049 -9.12 36.22 10.80
CA MET A 1049 -7.80 36.80 11.06
C MET A 1049 -7.48 37.91 10.04
N ALA A 1050 -7.00 39.04 10.55
CA ALA A 1050 -6.55 40.14 9.71
C ALA A 1050 -5.25 39.77 8.97
N ALA A 1051 -5.11 40.29 7.75
CA ALA A 1051 -3.89 40.13 6.95
C ALA A 1051 -2.67 40.72 7.68
N GLN A 1052 -1.57 39.96 7.69
CA GLN A 1052 -0.31 40.31 8.33
C GLN A 1052 0.77 40.59 7.28
N PRO A 1053 1.55 41.69 7.43
CA PRO A 1053 2.66 41.98 6.55
C PRO A 1053 3.86 41.07 6.83
N VAL A 1054 4.21 40.24 5.86
CA VAL A 1054 5.45 39.45 5.85
C VAL A 1054 6.38 40.04 4.80
N THR A 1055 7.54 40.50 5.23
CA THR A 1055 8.57 40.99 4.31
C THR A 1055 9.29 39.82 3.67
N ILE A 1056 9.58 39.93 2.37
CA ILE A 1056 10.25 38.89 1.57
C ILE A 1056 11.45 39.48 0.83
N SER A 1057 12.55 38.73 0.78
CA SER A 1057 13.70 39.01 -0.09
C SER A 1057 14.28 37.70 -0.62
N ALA A 1058 14.83 37.72 -1.84
CA ALA A 1058 15.37 36.54 -2.49
C ALA A 1058 16.76 36.84 -3.06
N LYS A 1059 17.74 35.98 -2.76
CA LYS A 1059 19.11 36.07 -3.27
C LYS A 1059 19.50 34.76 -3.91
N SER A 1060 20.03 34.82 -5.13
CA SER A 1060 20.50 33.64 -5.85
C SER A 1060 21.99 33.41 -5.69
N ALA A 1061 22.35 32.14 -5.76
CA ALA A 1061 23.69 31.66 -6.03
C ALA A 1061 23.58 30.56 -7.10
N LYS A 1062 24.62 30.41 -7.93
CA LYS A 1062 24.74 29.24 -8.81
C LYS A 1062 25.37 28.09 -8.04
N ALA A 1063 24.77 26.91 -8.12
CA ALA A 1063 25.36 25.67 -7.66
C ALA A 1063 25.25 24.63 -8.78
N ASP A 1064 26.37 24.32 -9.43
CA ASP A 1064 26.45 23.37 -10.53
C ASP A 1064 25.43 23.67 -11.67
N ALA A 1065 24.53 22.73 -11.94
CA ALA A 1065 23.47 22.84 -12.95
C ALA A 1065 22.18 23.51 -12.43
N GLU A 1066 22.10 23.81 -11.13
CA GLU A 1066 20.94 24.40 -10.47
C GLU A 1066 21.18 25.87 -10.09
N THR A 1067 20.10 26.63 -9.99
CA THR A 1067 20.09 27.89 -9.27
C THR A 1067 19.53 27.66 -7.88
N VAL A 1068 20.26 28.12 -6.87
CA VAL A 1068 19.87 28.07 -5.46
C VAL A 1068 19.45 29.47 -5.05
N VAL A 1069 18.24 29.61 -4.49
CA VAL A 1069 17.70 30.87 -4.02
C VAL A 1069 17.46 30.78 -2.52
N THR A 1070 18.08 31.69 -1.78
CA THR A 1070 17.81 31.91 -0.37
C THR A 1070 16.71 32.96 -0.24
N VAL A 1071 15.53 32.53 0.20
CA VAL A 1071 14.37 33.39 0.47
C VAL A 1071 14.30 33.70 1.96
N SER A 1072 14.38 34.98 2.32
CA SER A 1072 14.23 35.42 3.72
C SER A 1072 12.86 36.04 3.94
N LEU A 1073 12.17 35.55 4.97
CA LEU A 1073 10.85 35.95 5.40
C LEU A 1073 10.91 36.54 6.81
N ALA A 1074 10.15 37.61 7.07
CA ALA A 1074 9.96 38.14 8.42
C ALA A 1074 8.54 38.65 8.63
N ASN A 1075 7.85 38.15 9.67
CA ASN A 1075 6.55 38.67 10.07
C ASN A 1075 6.73 40.00 10.81
N THR A 1076 6.34 41.09 10.15
CA THR A 1076 6.39 42.46 10.70
C THR A 1076 5.03 42.93 11.23
N GLY A 1077 4.04 42.05 11.21
CA GLY A 1077 2.71 42.28 11.77
C GLY A 1077 2.65 42.09 13.28
N ALA A 1078 1.45 42.33 13.83
CA ALA A 1078 1.19 42.21 15.27
C ALA A 1078 0.63 40.84 15.67
N ALA A 1079 0.18 40.03 14.70
CA ALA A 1079 -0.43 38.72 14.92
C ALA A 1079 0.28 37.60 14.12
N PRO A 1080 0.01 36.31 14.40
CA PRO A 1080 0.58 35.20 13.65
C PRO A 1080 0.22 35.29 12.15
N ALA A 1081 1.21 35.04 11.30
CA ALA A 1081 1.05 34.88 9.86
C ALA A 1081 1.09 33.38 9.54
N LEU A 1082 -0.01 32.81 9.04
CA LEU A 1082 -0.16 31.37 8.84
C LEU A 1082 -0.06 30.96 7.37
N ASN A 1083 0.52 29.78 7.13
CA ASN A 1083 0.58 29.10 5.82
C ASN A 1083 1.02 29.99 4.65
N GLY A 1084 2.13 30.71 4.80
CA GLY A 1084 2.75 31.48 3.72
C GLY A 1084 3.37 30.57 2.65
N LYS A 1085 2.69 30.44 1.52
CA LYS A 1085 3.13 29.74 0.31
C LYS A 1085 4.05 30.63 -0.54
N LEU A 1086 5.24 30.14 -0.80
CA LEU A 1086 6.18 30.62 -1.80
C LEU A 1086 5.88 29.95 -3.15
N THR A 1087 5.82 30.73 -4.21
CA THR A 1087 5.70 30.23 -5.59
C THR A 1087 6.76 30.88 -6.47
N LEU A 1088 7.64 30.05 -7.04
CA LEU A 1088 8.70 30.48 -7.94
C LEU A 1088 8.14 30.62 -9.37
N VAL A 1089 8.29 31.81 -9.94
CA VAL A 1089 7.80 32.14 -11.28
C VAL A 1089 8.89 32.78 -12.14
N ASP A 1090 8.76 32.65 -13.45
CA ASP A 1090 9.63 33.32 -14.40
C ASP A 1090 9.30 34.82 -14.54
N ALA A 1091 10.00 35.51 -15.44
CA ALA A 1091 9.77 36.94 -15.68
C ALA A 1091 8.32 37.26 -16.12
N LYS A 1092 7.64 36.29 -16.76
CA LYS A 1092 6.27 36.39 -17.30
C LYS A 1092 5.19 35.95 -16.30
N GLY A 1093 5.58 35.43 -15.14
CA GLY A 1093 4.65 34.91 -14.13
C GLY A 1093 4.26 33.45 -14.34
N ALA A 1094 4.91 32.72 -15.25
CA ALA A 1094 4.71 31.27 -15.37
C ALA A 1094 5.51 30.53 -14.28
N ARG A 1095 4.93 29.48 -13.69
CA ARG A 1095 5.62 28.65 -12.69
C ARG A 1095 6.90 28.05 -13.26
N ILE A 1096 7.96 28.05 -12.45
CA ILE A 1096 9.19 27.31 -12.73
C ILE A 1096 9.06 25.95 -12.03
N LEU A 1097 8.95 24.88 -12.81
CA LEU A 1097 8.78 23.51 -12.32
C LEU A 1097 9.77 22.55 -13.01
N PRO A 1098 10.29 21.53 -12.32
CA PRO A 1098 10.18 21.35 -10.87
C PRO A 1098 10.95 22.44 -10.10
N ALA A 1099 10.45 22.79 -8.91
CA ALA A 1099 11.14 23.65 -7.95
C ALA A 1099 11.11 22.98 -6.58
N TYR A 1100 12.28 22.87 -5.96
CA TYR A 1100 12.48 22.14 -4.69
C TYR A 1100 12.66 23.15 -3.57
N TYR A 1101 11.67 23.23 -2.68
CA TYR A 1101 11.71 24.13 -1.52
C TYR A 1101 12.07 23.32 -0.28
N ALA A 1102 13.08 23.76 0.47
CA ALA A 1102 13.48 23.11 1.72
C ALA A 1102 12.40 23.22 2.81
N ASP A 1103 11.50 24.21 2.71
CA ASP A 1103 10.32 24.41 3.55
C ASP A 1103 9.34 25.32 2.78
N ASN A 1104 8.04 25.24 3.05
CA ASN A 1104 7.02 26.11 2.45
C ASN A 1104 5.74 26.08 3.29
N TYR A 1105 4.73 26.87 2.93
CA TYR A 1105 3.54 27.07 3.77
C TYR A 1105 3.94 27.50 5.20
N VAL A 1106 4.93 28.40 5.27
CA VAL A 1106 5.58 28.80 6.51
C VAL A 1106 4.63 29.60 7.39
N SER A 1107 4.58 29.25 8.67
CA SER A 1107 3.86 30.01 9.69
C SER A 1107 4.83 30.72 10.64
N LEU A 1108 4.63 32.02 10.87
CA LEU A 1108 5.52 32.89 11.64
C LEU A 1108 4.77 33.64 12.74
N LEU A 1109 5.25 33.54 13.98
CA LEU A 1109 4.78 34.40 15.07
C LEU A 1109 5.23 35.86 14.84
N PRO A 1110 4.61 36.85 15.50
CA PRO A 1110 5.02 38.25 15.41
C PRO A 1110 6.53 38.43 15.68
N GLY A 1111 7.24 39.09 14.76
CA GLY A 1111 8.69 39.31 14.84
C GLY A 1111 9.57 38.12 14.43
N GLU A 1112 8.99 36.96 14.15
CA GLU A 1112 9.74 35.77 13.73
C GLU A 1112 10.28 35.91 12.30
N ARG A 1113 11.43 35.27 12.06
CA ARG A 1113 12.09 35.21 10.75
C ARG A 1113 12.31 33.76 10.35
N ARG A 1114 12.28 33.50 9.04
CA ARG A 1114 12.60 32.20 8.44
C ARG A 1114 13.41 32.42 7.18
N THR A 1115 14.34 31.51 6.93
CA THR A 1115 15.03 31.41 5.65
C THR A 1115 14.64 30.09 5.01
N VAL A 1116 14.28 30.14 3.73
CA VAL A 1116 13.93 28.97 2.91
C VAL A 1116 14.87 28.92 1.73
N GLU A 1117 15.47 27.76 1.49
CA GLU A 1117 16.22 27.49 0.26
C GLU A 1117 15.27 26.95 -0.82
N VAL A 1118 15.39 27.47 -2.04
CA VAL A 1118 14.64 27.02 -3.23
C VAL A 1118 15.62 26.69 -4.34
N ARG A 1119 15.51 25.49 -4.93
CA ARG A 1119 16.35 25.02 -6.03
C ARG A 1119 15.53 24.79 -7.28
N TYR A 1120 16.09 25.16 -8.44
CA TYR A 1120 15.47 24.92 -9.75
C TYR A 1120 16.53 24.85 -10.87
N PRO A 1121 16.18 24.32 -12.07
CA PRO A 1121 17.11 24.22 -13.18
C PRO A 1121 17.71 25.57 -13.60
N GLY A 1122 19.04 25.65 -13.75
CA GLY A 1122 19.78 26.91 -13.92
C GLY A 1122 19.62 27.64 -15.26
N ALA A 1123 18.81 27.13 -16.18
CA ALA A 1123 18.56 27.74 -17.49
C ALA A 1123 17.57 28.93 -17.45
N VAL A 1124 16.82 29.09 -16.36
CA VAL A 1124 15.79 30.14 -16.25
C VAL A 1124 16.39 31.43 -15.68
N THR A 1125 16.12 32.57 -16.35
CA THR A 1125 16.61 33.90 -15.93
C THR A 1125 15.46 34.84 -15.53
N GLY A 1126 15.72 35.75 -14.60
CA GLY A 1126 14.73 36.77 -14.20
C GLY A 1126 13.60 36.24 -13.32
N ALA A 1127 13.88 35.18 -12.56
CA ALA A 1127 12.91 34.55 -11.66
C ALA A 1127 12.45 35.51 -10.54
N LYS A 1128 11.23 35.28 -10.06
CA LYS A 1128 10.61 35.97 -8.94
C LYS A 1128 10.03 34.93 -7.98
N VAL A 1129 9.98 35.28 -6.70
CA VAL A 1129 9.29 34.48 -5.68
C VAL A 1129 8.07 35.27 -5.21
N GLU A 1130 6.90 34.71 -5.45
CA GLU A 1130 5.62 35.23 -4.97
C GLU A 1130 5.26 34.61 -3.63
N LEU A 1131 4.66 35.40 -2.74
CA LEU A 1131 4.20 34.99 -1.42
C LEU A 1131 2.71 35.27 -1.30
N ARG A 1132 1.92 34.22 -1.00
CA ARG A 1132 0.51 34.28 -0.60
C ARG A 1132 0.26 33.33 0.56
N GLY A 1133 -0.85 33.43 1.30
CA GLY A 1133 -1.10 32.52 2.42
C GLY A 1133 -2.46 32.72 3.09
N TRP A 1134 -2.65 32.10 4.25
CA TRP A 1134 -3.92 32.14 4.99
C TRP A 1134 -4.37 33.57 5.32
N ASN A 1135 -3.49 34.31 5.98
CA ASN A 1135 -3.68 35.70 6.36
C ASN A 1135 -2.41 36.52 6.09
N VAL A 1136 -1.68 36.20 5.01
CA VAL A 1136 -0.45 36.91 4.61
C VAL A 1136 -0.81 37.95 3.55
N THR A 1137 -0.35 39.18 3.71
CA THR A 1137 -0.45 40.19 2.64
C THR A 1137 0.41 39.75 1.45
N PRO A 1138 -0.14 39.60 0.24
CA PRO A 1138 0.63 39.15 -0.91
C PRO A 1138 1.86 40.03 -1.18
N ALA A 1139 2.98 39.39 -1.51
CA ALA A 1139 4.24 40.07 -1.78
C ALA A 1139 5.04 39.35 -2.86
N VAL A 1140 5.96 40.05 -3.52
CA VAL A 1140 6.83 39.48 -4.55
C VAL A 1140 8.26 39.95 -4.33
N ALA A 1141 9.22 39.04 -4.40
CA ALA A 1141 10.64 39.34 -4.42
C ALA A 1141 11.26 38.95 -5.76
N VAL A 1142 11.97 39.88 -6.39
CA VAL A 1142 12.83 39.56 -7.54
C VAL A 1142 14.04 38.79 -7.02
N VAL A 1143 14.37 37.68 -7.68
CA VAL A 1143 15.58 36.90 -7.39
C VAL A 1143 16.79 37.71 -7.89
N ARG A 1144 17.63 38.16 -6.96
CA ARG A 1144 18.81 39.00 -7.24
C ARG A 1144 20.11 38.22 -7.29
#